data_AF-A0A0Q9QCK0-F1
#
_entry.id   AF-A0A0Q9QCK0-F1
#
_cell.length_a   1.000
_cell.length_b   1.000
_cell.length_c   1.000
_cell.angle_alpha   90.00
_cell.angle_beta   90.00
_cell.angle_gamma   90.00
#
_symmetry.space_group_name_H-M   'P 1'
#
loop_
_entity.id
_entity.type
_entity.pdbx_description
1 polymer ?
#
loop_
_entity_poly.entity_id
_entity_poly.type
_entity_poly.pdbx_seq_one_letter_code
_entity_poly.pdbx_strand_id
1 'polypeptide(L)'
;MPDSIHAGEVLASRYRLDDLLAESEGGRFWRAHDSVLHRHVAVHLIPRDDPRGEGLLEAARDVAPHLDPRLLRVLDAERLDDLCFVVNEWGQGTSLDVMLANDGPLEPRRAAWIVSEVADSLALAHAAGLAHGRLVPENVLVDHHGQVRIIGFGVDAALHGLPPGRRSADLVDAAALLYAALTGKWAGVSSSQLPAAPTDHGAVLRPRRVRAGIPRALDALCDQVINSGRSADAGVSAAVIAEMLRDYVGDASGMREPTQDHATIPPWAPPASEHGPGAPAGRTPDAMDAPDPADATRAVPSVTEPTRVVAPVPVDEDTDADVRDEPAGDAGGPPRTGPVDQPTQAGMPVFDDERDEIGWVAARSDRPPPPPPFEERPAKPLFAPEPPEGQPARRPREGFSAASSSGYWPWEGTSGGHQTGSHTGTGAASLYDTGAGDDDVPGRSWIRLALLIGLCLLVALAALAAYQIGRGGGDESTTEPPGTPVTTAPPTPFPEVTGRDFDPQGTDGQVENSDLVPLALDGNTATSWNTSSYNQQLGPGGLKTGVGLVLDLGRTRGVRQVDVATLGGPTSLAVYITGQTPSGVADLTPVGTATGSGTLTVELDEAVSGRFVTVWLTALPQLDGTFRGTIADVVVAG
;
A
#
# COMPACT_ATOMS: atom_id res chain seq x y z
N MET A 1 20.67 -20.19 -8.72
CA MET A 1 20.25 -19.38 -9.88
C MET A 1 21.47 -19.21 -10.76
N PRO A 2 21.40 -19.33 -12.10
CA PRO A 2 22.40 -18.62 -12.88
C PRO A 2 22.23 -17.14 -12.52
N ASP A 3 23.29 -16.48 -12.07
CA ASP A 3 23.30 -15.08 -11.63
C ASP A 3 22.99 -14.08 -12.76
N SER A 4 22.40 -14.54 -13.88
CA SER A 4 22.41 -13.88 -15.19
C SER A 4 21.05 -13.41 -15.70
N ILE A 5 19.94 -13.66 -14.99
CA ILE A 5 18.63 -13.19 -15.47
C ILE A 5 18.42 -11.74 -15.11
N HIS A 6 18.44 -10.89 -16.13
CA HIS A 6 18.33 -9.43 -16.03
C HIS A 6 17.31 -8.87 -17.01
N ALA A 7 16.90 -7.63 -16.77
CA ALA A 7 16.10 -6.87 -17.72
C ALA A 7 16.79 -6.85 -19.10
N GLY A 8 16.01 -7.04 -20.16
CA GLY A 8 16.45 -7.13 -21.55
C GLY A 8 16.69 -8.56 -22.07
N GLU A 9 16.80 -9.57 -21.19
CA GLU A 9 16.94 -10.97 -21.62
C GLU A 9 15.69 -11.47 -22.35
N VAL A 10 15.86 -12.34 -23.35
CA VAL A 10 14.78 -12.85 -24.18
C VAL A 10 14.61 -14.35 -23.97
N LEU A 11 13.49 -14.75 -23.36
CA LEU A 11 13.10 -16.14 -23.14
C LEU A 11 12.40 -16.71 -24.37
N ALA A 12 12.70 -17.97 -24.71
CA ALA A 12 12.13 -18.70 -25.85
C ALA A 12 12.20 -17.91 -27.17
N SER A 13 13.21 -17.05 -27.33
CA SER A 13 13.34 -16.11 -28.47
C SER A 13 12.13 -15.20 -28.70
N ARG A 14 11.26 -15.01 -27.69
CA ARG A 14 9.97 -14.32 -27.83
C ARG A 14 9.68 -13.34 -26.70
N TYR A 15 9.89 -13.72 -25.45
CA TYR A 15 9.48 -12.92 -24.29
C TYR A 15 10.68 -12.15 -23.75
N ARG A 16 10.75 -10.85 -24.03
CA ARG A 16 11.80 -10.00 -23.48
C ARG A 16 11.41 -9.55 -22.08
N LEU A 17 12.22 -9.84 -21.08
CA LEU A 17 12.01 -9.40 -19.70
C LEU A 17 12.24 -7.89 -19.61
N ASP A 18 11.28 -7.14 -19.07
CA ASP A 18 11.38 -5.68 -18.93
C ASP A 18 11.66 -5.32 -17.46
N ASP A 19 10.75 -5.65 -16.53
CA ASP A 19 10.88 -5.29 -15.11
C ASP A 19 10.65 -6.49 -14.18
N LEU A 20 11.52 -6.64 -13.17
CA LEU A 20 11.31 -7.57 -12.08
C LEU A 20 10.29 -6.96 -11.11
N LEU A 21 9.16 -7.63 -10.91
CA LEU A 21 8.06 -7.17 -10.05
C LEU A 21 8.15 -7.77 -8.64
N ALA A 22 8.52 -9.04 -8.53
CA ALA A 22 8.72 -9.71 -7.26
C ALA A 22 9.74 -10.85 -7.36
N GLU A 23 10.47 -11.10 -6.27
CA GLU A 23 11.35 -12.26 -6.12
C GLU A 23 11.11 -12.88 -4.75
N SER A 24 10.92 -14.20 -4.71
CA SER A 24 10.71 -14.91 -3.45
C SER A 24 11.15 -16.36 -3.55
N GLU A 25 11.95 -16.82 -2.59
CA GLU A 25 12.43 -18.20 -2.49
C GLU A 25 13.13 -18.74 -3.77
N GLY A 26 13.61 -17.88 -4.67
CA GLY A 26 14.14 -18.28 -5.98
C GLY A 26 13.08 -18.39 -7.10
N GLY A 27 11.82 -18.11 -6.84
CA GLY A 27 10.85 -17.75 -7.86
C GLY A 27 10.95 -16.25 -8.18
N ARG A 28 10.81 -15.88 -9.46
CA ARG A 28 10.77 -14.49 -9.91
C ARG A 28 9.50 -14.23 -10.70
N PHE A 29 8.96 -13.04 -10.55
CA PHE A 29 7.78 -12.57 -11.27
C PHE A 29 8.15 -11.29 -12.03
N TRP A 30 8.00 -11.31 -13.34
CA TRP A 30 8.44 -10.26 -14.24
C TRP A 30 7.28 -9.71 -15.08
N ARG A 31 7.36 -8.42 -15.39
CA ARG A 31 6.75 -7.85 -16.58
C ARG A 31 7.66 -8.12 -17.76
N ALA A 32 7.10 -8.67 -18.84
CA ALA A 32 7.83 -8.92 -20.07
C ALA A 32 7.04 -8.42 -21.28
N HIS A 33 7.71 -8.30 -22.41
CA HIS A 33 7.13 -7.95 -23.70
C HIS A 33 7.18 -9.14 -24.65
N ASP A 34 6.01 -9.61 -25.11
CA ASP A 34 5.87 -10.58 -26.18
C ASP A 34 6.23 -9.92 -27.52
N SER A 35 7.40 -10.27 -28.08
CA SER A 35 7.93 -9.65 -29.30
C SER A 35 7.15 -10.00 -30.57
N VAL A 36 6.35 -11.08 -30.54
CA VAL A 36 5.55 -11.52 -31.69
C VAL A 36 4.20 -10.82 -31.71
N LEU A 37 3.55 -10.74 -30.55
CA LEU A 37 2.21 -10.13 -30.43
C LEU A 37 2.25 -8.65 -30.02
N HIS A 38 3.44 -8.09 -29.76
CA HIS A 38 3.66 -6.71 -29.35
C HIS A 38 2.79 -6.26 -28.18
N ARG A 39 2.78 -7.07 -27.10
CA ARG A 39 2.02 -6.81 -25.89
C ARG A 39 2.81 -7.17 -24.64
N HIS A 40 2.46 -6.54 -23.52
CA HIS A 40 2.98 -6.97 -22.24
C HIS A 40 2.35 -8.29 -21.79
N VAL A 41 3.14 -9.09 -21.10
CA VAL A 41 2.77 -10.34 -20.45
C VAL A 41 3.41 -10.41 -19.06
N ALA A 42 2.82 -11.20 -18.18
CA ALA A 42 3.37 -11.46 -16.87
C ALA A 42 4.09 -12.81 -16.91
N VAL A 43 5.31 -12.91 -16.37
CA VAL A 43 6.13 -14.13 -16.47
C VAL A 43 6.57 -14.57 -15.08
N HIS A 44 6.16 -15.77 -14.67
CA HIS A 44 6.65 -16.44 -13.48
C HIS A 44 7.81 -17.36 -13.87
N LEU A 45 8.94 -17.26 -13.18
CA LEU A 45 10.20 -17.90 -13.50
C LEU A 45 10.76 -18.61 -12.28
N ILE A 46 11.34 -19.79 -12.50
CA ILE A 46 12.03 -20.54 -11.45
C ILE A 46 13.17 -21.36 -12.07
N PRO A 47 14.28 -21.63 -11.35
CA PRO A 47 15.32 -22.53 -11.83
C PRO A 47 14.75 -23.90 -12.19
N ARG A 48 15.28 -24.50 -13.25
CA ARG A 48 14.86 -25.83 -13.70
C ARG A 48 15.10 -26.91 -12.65
N ASP A 49 16.19 -26.81 -11.91
CA ASP A 49 16.55 -27.76 -10.86
C ASP A 49 15.81 -27.50 -9.54
N ASP A 50 14.96 -26.46 -9.50
CA ASP A 50 14.11 -26.22 -8.35
C ASP A 50 13.00 -27.30 -8.26
N PRO A 51 12.80 -27.92 -7.08
CA PRO A 51 11.78 -28.95 -6.91
C PRO A 51 10.36 -28.48 -7.22
N ARG A 52 10.09 -27.17 -7.20
CA ARG A 52 8.78 -26.59 -7.51
C ARG A 52 8.51 -26.49 -9.02
N GLY A 53 9.54 -26.62 -9.87
CA GLY A 53 9.42 -26.39 -11.31
C GLY A 53 8.42 -27.33 -12.01
N GLU A 54 8.30 -28.59 -11.59
CA GLU A 54 7.25 -29.48 -12.11
C GLU A 54 5.85 -29.06 -11.68
N GLY A 55 5.66 -28.78 -10.39
CA GLY A 55 4.38 -28.30 -9.85
C GLY A 55 3.92 -26.99 -10.48
N LEU A 56 4.83 -26.08 -10.81
CA LEU A 56 4.54 -24.83 -11.50
C LEU A 56 3.94 -25.08 -12.91
N LEU A 57 4.57 -25.96 -13.68
CA LEU A 57 4.11 -26.29 -15.04
C LEU A 57 2.82 -27.13 -15.01
N GLU A 58 2.65 -28.01 -14.03
CA GLU A 58 1.40 -28.75 -13.82
C GLU A 58 0.25 -27.80 -13.46
N ALA A 59 0.44 -26.89 -12.50
CA ALA A 59 -0.57 -25.89 -12.13
C ALA A 59 -1.00 -25.03 -13.33
N ALA A 60 -0.04 -24.63 -14.18
CA ALA A 60 -0.33 -23.89 -15.40
C ALA A 60 -1.20 -24.70 -16.38
N ARG A 61 -0.92 -26.00 -16.56
CA ARG A 61 -1.71 -26.90 -17.43
C ARG A 61 -3.10 -27.17 -16.88
N ASP A 62 -3.23 -27.30 -15.56
CA ASP A 62 -4.52 -27.55 -14.90
C ASP A 62 -5.46 -26.35 -15.02
N VAL A 63 -4.92 -25.12 -14.91
CA VAL A 63 -5.70 -23.88 -14.99
C VAL A 63 -5.96 -23.41 -16.42
N ALA A 64 -5.09 -23.69 -17.38
CA ALA A 64 -5.21 -23.17 -18.75
C ALA A 64 -6.58 -23.38 -19.43
N PRO A 65 -7.30 -24.51 -19.23
CA PRO A 65 -8.63 -24.72 -19.82
C PRO A 65 -9.75 -23.94 -19.12
N HIS A 66 -9.51 -23.39 -17.92
CA HIS A 66 -10.52 -22.71 -17.13
C HIS A 66 -10.72 -21.28 -17.62
N LEU A 67 -11.91 -20.99 -18.15
CA LEU A 67 -12.27 -19.70 -18.70
C LEU A 67 -13.18 -18.93 -17.75
N ASP A 68 -12.66 -17.86 -17.17
CA ASP A 68 -13.42 -16.85 -16.45
C ASP A 68 -12.85 -15.48 -16.85
N PRO A 69 -13.68 -14.52 -17.31
CA PRO A 69 -13.23 -13.18 -17.70
C PRO A 69 -12.43 -12.44 -16.62
N ARG A 70 -12.68 -12.74 -15.34
CA ARG A 70 -11.97 -12.12 -14.21
C ARG A 70 -10.56 -12.68 -14.04
N LEU A 71 -10.24 -13.86 -14.58
CA LEU A 71 -8.90 -14.44 -14.44
C LEU A 71 -7.97 -13.98 -15.56
N LEU A 72 -6.72 -13.67 -15.22
CA LEU A 72 -5.66 -13.50 -16.22
C LEU A 72 -5.17 -14.86 -16.68
N ARG A 73 -5.41 -15.15 -17.96
CA ARG A 73 -5.20 -16.49 -18.51
C ARG A 73 -3.72 -16.87 -18.58
N VAL A 74 -3.45 -18.15 -18.42
CA VAL A 74 -2.16 -18.74 -18.82
C VAL A 74 -2.10 -18.74 -20.35
N LEU A 75 -1.04 -18.18 -20.90
CA LEU A 75 -0.77 -18.07 -22.33
C LEU A 75 0.24 -19.09 -22.81
N ASP A 76 1.24 -19.39 -21.97
CA ASP A 76 2.31 -20.34 -22.28
C ASP A 76 2.90 -20.91 -20.99
N ALA A 77 3.50 -22.11 -21.07
CA ALA A 77 4.20 -22.75 -19.97
C ALA A 77 5.24 -23.75 -20.50
N GLU A 78 6.52 -23.47 -20.25
CA GLU A 78 7.61 -24.23 -20.84
C GLU A 78 8.78 -24.44 -19.87
N ARG A 79 9.53 -25.50 -20.13
CA ARG A 79 10.84 -25.74 -19.55
C ARG A 79 11.89 -25.50 -20.62
N LEU A 80 12.72 -24.48 -20.44
CA LEU A 80 13.72 -24.07 -21.41
C LEU A 80 15.07 -23.88 -20.71
N ASP A 81 16.12 -24.48 -21.28
CA ASP A 81 17.49 -24.42 -20.76
C ASP A 81 17.57 -24.76 -19.26
N ASP A 82 17.87 -23.76 -18.42
CA ASP A 82 18.02 -23.87 -16.96
C ASP A 82 16.82 -23.29 -16.19
N LEU A 83 15.67 -23.09 -16.85
CA LEU A 83 14.49 -22.45 -16.27
C LEU A 83 13.18 -23.21 -16.57
N CYS A 84 12.22 -23.07 -15.66
CA CYS A 84 10.81 -23.30 -15.93
C CYS A 84 10.09 -21.95 -15.86
N PHE A 85 9.21 -21.68 -16.82
CA PHE A 85 8.47 -20.43 -16.83
C PHE A 85 7.01 -20.61 -17.25
N VAL A 86 6.16 -19.73 -16.72
CA VAL A 86 4.74 -19.65 -17.04
C VAL A 86 4.42 -18.21 -17.42
N VAL A 87 3.81 -18.03 -18.59
CA VAL A 87 3.42 -16.73 -19.13
C VAL A 87 1.92 -16.56 -18.95
N ASN A 88 1.51 -15.47 -18.31
CA ASN A 88 0.12 -15.07 -18.13
C ASN A 88 -0.19 -13.79 -18.91
N GLU A 89 -1.47 -13.55 -19.16
CA GLU A 89 -1.96 -12.24 -19.59
C GLU A 89 -1.49 -11.15 -18.62
N TRP A 90 -1.08 -10.00 -19.17
CA TRP A 90 -0.82 -8.82 -18.37
C TRP A 90 -2.13 -8.17 -17.93
N GLY A 91 -2.26 -7.92 -16.63
CA GLY A 91 -3.39 -7.21 -16.06
C GLY A 91 -3.22 -5.70 -16.15
N GLN A 92 -4.28 -5.01 -16.55
CA GLN A 92 -4.36 -3.55 -16.41
C GLN A 92 -5.10 -3.23 -15.11
N GLY A 93 -4.64 -2.22 -14.37
CA GLY A 93 -5.25 -1.79 -13.12
C GLY A 93 -4.27 -1.71 -11.96
N THR A 94 -4.78 -1.27 -10.82
CA THR A 94 -4.03 -1.17 -9.56
C THR A 94 -4.36 -2.37 -8.69
N SER A 95 -3.36 -3.00 -8.10
CA SER A 95 -3.57 -4.11 -7.16
C SER A 95 -4.17 -3.61 -5.84
N LEU A 96 -4.92 -4.47 -5.16
CA LEU A 96 -5.68 -4.10 -3.97
C LEU A 96 -4.76 -3.67 -2.82
N ASP A 97 -3.58 -4.27 -2.67
CA ASP A 97 -2.56 -3.82 -1.72
C ASP A 97 -2.11 -2.38 -1.99
N VAL A 98 -1.81 -2.04 -3.25
CA VAL A 98 -1.39 -0.69 -3.65
C VAL A 98 -2.52 0.32 -3.46
N MET A 99 -3.76 -0.05 -3.80
CA MET A 99 -4.93 0.77 -3.52
C MET A 99 -5.07 1.06 -2.02
N LEU A 100 -4.95 0.03 -1.17
CA LEU A 100 -5.08 0.19 0.27
C LEU A 100 -3.92 0.95 0.91
N ALA A 101 -2.71 0.84 0.34
CA ALA A 101 -1.54 1.58 0.78
C ALA A 101 -1.66 3.07 0.45
N ASN A 102 -2.15 3.42 -0.75
CA ASN A 102 -2.24 4.79 -1.23
C ASN A 102 -3.50 5.52 -0.75
N ASP A 103 -4.66 4.87 -0.87
CA ASP A 103 -5.97 5.51 -0.63
C ASP A 103 -6.55 5.15 0.76
N GLY A 104 -5.94 4.19 1.45
CA GLY A 104 -6.43 3.65 2.71
C GLY A 104 -7.61 2.68 2.55
N PRO A 105 -8.27 2.29 3.65
CA PRO A 105 -9.33 1.28 3.58
C PRO A 105 -10.59 1.80 2.90
N LEU A 106 -11.21 0.94 2.10
CA LEU A 106 -12.33 1.22 1.21
C LEU A 106 -13.66 1.36 1.95
N GLU A 107 -14.62 2.01 1.29
CA GLU A 107 -16.02 2.03 1.73
C GLU A 107 -16.61 0.61 1.76
N PRO A 108 -17.42 0.25 2.77
CA PRO A 108 -17.90 -1.12 2.96
C PRO A 108 -18.59 -1.74 1.75
N ARG A 109 -19.33 -0.94 0.98
CA ARG A 109 -20.02 -1.40 -0.22
C ARG A 109 -19.06 -1.71 -1.36
N ARG A 110 -18.02 -0.90 -1.55
CA ARG A 110 -16.97 -1.14 -2.56
C ARG A 110 -16.12 -2.35 -2.19
N ALA A 111 -15.74 -2.47 -0.91
CA ALA A 111 -15.04 -3.64 -0.39
C ALA A 111 -15.84 -4.94 -0.63
N ALA A 112 -17.13 -4.93 -0.30
CA ALA A 112 -18.00 -6.09 -0.52
C ALA A 112 -18.14 -6.44 -2.01
N TRP A 113 -18.26 -5.45 -2.89
CA TRP A 113 -18.38 -5.67 -4.33
C TRP A 113 -17.11 -6.29 -4.94
N ILE A 114 -15.93 -5.75 -4.63
CA ILE A 114 -14.66 -6.30 -5.12
C ILE A 114 -14.53 -7.76 -4.69
N VAL A 115 -14.78 -8.05 -3.42
CA VAL A 115 -14.62 -9.40 -2.88
C VAL A 115 -15.73 -10.34 -3.37
N SER A 116 -16.94 -9.85 -3.68
CA SER A 116 -17.97 -10.69 -4.31
C SER A 116 -17.54 -11.18 -5.69
N GLU A 117 -16.90 -10.32 -6.49
CA GLU A 117 -16.41 -10.70 -7.82
C GLU A 117 -15.30 -11.75 -7.70
N VAL A 118 -14.40 -11.59 -6.73
CA VAL A 118 -13.37 -12.59 -6.42
C VAL A 118 -13.99 -13.91 -5.96
N ALA A 119 -14.97 -13.85 -5.06
CA ALA A 119 -15.64 -15.04 -4.53
C ALA A 119 -16.45 -15.79 -5.60
N ASP A 120 -17.07 -15.09 -6.55
CA ASP A 120 -17.75 -15.71 -7.70
C ASP A 120 -16.74 -16.48 -8.58
N SER A 121 -15.56 -15.91 -8.86
CA SER A 121 -14.50 -16.62 -9.59
C SER A 121 -13.97 -17.84 -8.83
N LEU A 122 -13.76 -17.72 -7.51
CA LEU A 122 -13.39 -18.86 -6.68
C LEU A 122 -14.46 -19.96 -6.71
N ALA A 123 -15.74 -19.60 -6.68
CA ALA A 123 -16.84 -20.56 -6.72
C ALA A 123 -16.84 -21.37 -8.03
N LEU A 124 -16.65 -20.70 -9.17
CA LEU A 124 -16.54 -21.35 -10.49
C LEU A 124 -15.32 -22.29 -10.56
N ALA A 125 -14.17 -21.83 -10.08
CA ALA A 125 -12.95 -22.62 -10.08
C ALA A 125 -13.03 -23.82 -9.12
N HIS A 126 -13.56 -23.63 -7.91
CA HIS A 126 -13.75 -24.69 -6.92
C HIS A 126 -14.69 -25.78 -7.43
N ALA A 127 -15.72 -25.42 -8.19
CA ALA A 127 -16.61 -26.36 -8.87
C ALA A 127 -15.90 -27.18 -9.96
N ALA A 128 -14.89 -26.59 -10.62
CA ALA A 128 -14.00 -27.28 -11.57
C ALA A 128 -12.87 -28.07 -10.88
N GLY A 129 -12.83 -28.06 -9.55
CA GLY A 129 -11.82 -28.75 -8.76
C GLY A 129 -10.51 -27.97 -8.55
N LEU A 130 -10.42 -26.76 -9.10
CA LEU A 130 -9.27 -25.87 -9.01
C LEU A 130 -9.32 -25.04 -7.73
N ALA A 131 -8.17 -24.48 -7.34
CA ALA A 131 -8.03 -23.54 -6.24
C ALA A 131 -7.01 -22.48 -6.65
N HIS A 132 -7.16 -21.25 -6.16
CA HIS A 132 -6.11 -20.26 -6.33
C HIS A 132 -4.89 -20.66 -5.51
N GLY A 133 -5.12 -21.06 -4.26
CA GLY A 133 -4.16 -21.64 -3.34
C GLY A 133 -3.20 -20.65 -2.68
N ARG A 134 -3.25 -19.37 -3.03
CA ARG A 134 -2.50 -18.27 -2.40
C ARG A 134 -3.17 -16.94 -2.75
N LEU A 135 -4.40 -16.76 -2.29
CA LEU A 135 -5.14 -15.55 -2.62
C LEU A 135 -4.71 -14.42 -1.67
N VAL A 136 -4.14 -13.36 -2.22
CA VAL A 136 -3.64 -12.22 -1.45
C VAL A 136 -4.01 -10.90 -2.15
N PRO A 137 -3.98 -9.74 -1.48
CA PRO A 137 -4.38 -8.47 -2.07
C PRO A 137 -3.59 -8.09 -3.34
N GLU A 138 -2.33 -8.51 -3.43
CA GLU A 138 -1.45 -8.34 -4.59
C GLU A 138 -2.01 -9.06 -5.83
N ASN A 139 -2.82 -10.10 -5.62
CA ASN A 139 -3.39 -10.90 -6.70
C ASN A 139 -4.71 -10.35 -7.26
N VAL A 140 -5.25 -9.28 -6.67
CA VAL A 140 -6.54 -8.68 -7.06
C VAL A 140 -6.31 -7.30 -7.67
N LEU A 141 -6.53 -7.17 -8.96
CA LEU A 141 -6.39 -5.92 -9.72
C LEU A 141 -7.76 -5.29 -9.93
N VAL A 142 -7.83 -3.97 -9.82
CA VAL A 142 -9.00 -3.18 -10.19
C VAL A 142 -8.60 -2.19 -11.28
N ASP A 143 -9.25 -2.29 -12.44
CA ASP A 143 -8.97 -1.38 -13.56
C ASP A 143 -9.69 -0.03 -13.40
N HIS A 144 -9.41 0.92 -14.30
CA HIS A 144 -10.05 2.25 -14.30
C HIS A 144 -11.57 2.23 -14.60
N HIS A 145 -12.09 1.11 -15.09
CA HIS A 145 -13.53 0.89 -15.29
C HIS A 145 -14.16 0.19 -14.08
N GLY A 146 -13.38 -0.07 -13.05
CA GLY A 146 -13.77 -0.79 -11.84
C GLY A 146 -13.75 -2.30 -12.00
N GLN A 147 -13.40 -2.88 -13.15
CA GLN A 147 -13.43 -4.34 -13.32
C GLN A 147 -12.38 -5.01 -12.45
N VAL A 148 -12.78 -6.13 -11.84
CA VAL A 148 -11.90 -6.95 -11.00
C VAL A 148 -11.23 -8.00 -11.86
N ARG A 149 -9.89 -8.06 -11.78
CA ARG A 149 -9.09 -9.12 -12.38
C ARG A 149 -8.21 -9.82 -11.35
N ILE A 150 -8.00 -11.12 -11.53
CA ILE A 150 -7.24 -11.98 -10.62
C ILE A 150 -6.04 -12.54 -11.37
N ILE A 151 -4.85 -12.38 -10.80
CA ILE A 151 -3.59 -12.90 -11.34
C ILE A 151 -3.15 -14.16 -10.60
N GLY A 152 -2.36 -15.01 -11.26
CA GLY A 152 -1.63 -16.08 -10.58
C GLY A 152 -2.48 -17.26 -10.12
N PHE A 153 -3.68 -17.45 -10.69
CA PHE A 153 -4.60 -18.53 -10.27
C PHE A 153 -3.91 -19.90 -10.36
N GLY A 154 -3.70 -20.57 -9.21
CA GLY A 154 -2.98 -21.85 -9.09
C GLY A 154 -1.46 -21.75 -9.28
N VAL A 155 -1.00 -20.94 -10.24
CA VAL A 155 0.41 -20.75 -10.59
C VAL A 155 1.20 -20.07 -9.47
N ASP A 156 0.62 -19.05 -8.83
CA ASP A 156 1.27 -18.31 -7.73
C ASP A 156 1.53 -19.22 -6.52
N ALA A 157 0.54 -20.06 -6.16
CA ALA A 157 0.70 -21.04 -5.11
C ALA A 157 1.83 -22.04 -5.40
N ALA A 158 1.90 -22.54 -6.64
CA ALA A 158 2.96 -23.45 -7.06
C ALA A 158 4.34 -22.80 -7.06
N LEU A 159 4.44 -21.52 -7.47
CA LEU A 159 5.68 -20.74 -7.42
C LEU A 159 6.21 -20.64 -5.98
N HIS A 160 5.31 -20.48 -5.00
CA HIS A 160 5.61 -20.46 -3.56
C HIS A 160 5.72 -21.86 -2.91
N GLY A 161 5.76 -22.94 -3.70
CA GLY A 161 5.91 -24.31 -3.19
C GLY A 161 4.74 -24.80 -2.35
N LEU A 162 3.57 -24.19 -2.47
CA LEU A 162 2.37 -24.58 -1.75
C LEU A 162 1.70 -25.76 -2.47
N PRO A 163 1.08 -26.70 -1.74
CA PRO A 163 0.40 -27.84 -2.35
C PRO A 163 -0.81 -27.35 -3.18
N PRO A 164 -1.16 -28.06 -4.28
CA PRO A 164 -2.33 -27.71 -5.07
C PRO A 164 -3.64 -27.97 -4.30
N GLY A 165 -4.73 -27.36 -4.77
CA GLY A 165 -6.08 -27.67 -4.26
C GLY A 165 -6.41 -27.13 -2.87
N ARG A 166 -5.73 -26.08 -2.38
CA ARG A 166 -5.97 -25.44 -1.06
C ARG A 166 -7.29 -24.62 -1.02
N ARG A 167 -8.43 -25.23 -1.34
CA ARG A 167 -9.74 -24.54 -1.38
C ARG A 167 -10.13 -23.92 -0.05
N SER A 168 -9.83 -24.58 1.06
CA SER A 168 -10.09 -24.04 2.40
C SER A 168 -9.26 -22.79 2.70
N ALA A 169 -8.02 -22.72 2.18
CA ALA A 169 -7.21 -21.50 2.29
C ALA A 169 -7.84 -20.36 1.48
N ASP A 170 -8.33 -20.62 0.27
CA ASP A 170 -9.01 -19.61 -0.55
C ASP A 170 -10.22 -19.00 0.16
N LEU A 171 -10.98 -19.78 0.93
CA LEU A 171 -12.13 -19.25 1.69
C LEU A 171 -11.69 -18.28 2.78
N VAL A 172 -10.65 -18.65 3.54
CA VAL A 172 -10.10 -17.78 4.60
C VAL A 172 -9.48 -16.53 3.99
N ASP A 173 -8.72 -16.69 2.92
CA ASP A 173 -8.07 -15.59 2.21
C ASP A 173 -9.10 -14.66 1.54
N ALA A 174 -10.23 -15.16 1.02
CA ALA A 174 -11.31 -14.32 0.49
C ALA A 174 -11.96 -13.47 1.59
N ALA A 175 -12.22 -14.03 2.77
CA ALA A 175 -12.69 -13.26 3.91
C ALA A 175 -11.62 -12.28 4.43
N ALA A 176 -10.34 -12.63 4.31
CA ALA A 176 -9.23 -11.74 4.62
C ALA A 176 -9.05 -10.60 3.61
N LEU A 177 -9.38 -10.79 2.33
CA LEU A 177 -9.46 -9.70 1.35
C LEU A 177 -10.52 -8.70 1.75
N LEU A 178 -11.70 -9.15 2.20
CA LEU A 178 -12.73 -8.27 2.73
C LEU A 178 -12.25 -7.53 3.98
N TYR A 179 -11.59 -8.25 4.88
CA TYR A 179 -11.00 -7.68 6.07
C TYR A 179 -9.97 -6.59 5.73
N ALA A 180 -9.09 -6.86 4.78
CA ALA A 180 -8.08 -5.91 4.30
C ALA A 180 -8.71 -4.72 3.60
N ALA A 181 -9.68 -4.93 2.73
CA ALA A 181 -10.42 -3.86 2.09
C ALA A 181 -11.10 -2.92 3.10
N LEU A 182 -11.61 -3.47 4.21
CA LEU A 182 -12.27 -2.69 5.26
C LEU A 182 -11.32 -2.02 6.26
N THR A 183 -10.13 -2.58 6.50
CA THR A 183 -9.26 -2.15 7.62
C THR A 183 -7.84 -1.72 7.21
N GLY A 184 -7.40 -2.05 6.00
CA GLY A 184 -6.02 -1.88 5.53
C GLY A 184 -5.03 -2.85 6.17
N LYS A 185 -5.51 -3.93 6.80
CA LYS A 185 -4.70 -4.93 7.50
C LYS A 185 -4.99 -6.32 6.98
N TRP A 186 -4.02 -7.21 6.97
CA TRP A 186 -4.17 -8.55 6.40
C TRP A 186 -4.42 -9.63 7.46
N ALA A 187 -5.47 -10.42 7.27
CA ALA A 187 -5.91 -11.47 8.19
C ALA A 187 -5.89 -12.89 7.58
N GLY A 188 -5.28 -13.05 6.41
CA GLY A 188 -5.31 -14.30 5.66
C GLY A 188 -4.23 -15.28 6.10
N VAL A 189 -4.34 -16.51 5.59
CA VAL A 189 -3.38 -17.58 5.86
C VAL A 189 -2.17 -17.52 4.92
N SER A 190 -2.35 -16.90 3.74
CA SER A 190 -1.27 -16.65 2.79
C SER A 190 -0.52 -15.37 3.16
N SER A 191 0.79 -15.29 2.98
CA SER A 191 1.59 -14.12 3.33
C SER A 191 1.36 -12.96 2.34
N SER A 192 1.08 -11.75 2.85
CA SER A 192 0.92 -10.52 2.06
C SER A 192 1.87 -9.42 2.57
N GLN A 193 2.13 -8.42 1.74
CA GLN A 193 2.87 -7.20 2.05
C GLN A 193 2.07 -6.24 2.94
N LEU A 194 0.74 -6.38 3.01
CA LEU A 194 -0.07 -5.56 3.90
C LEU A 194 0.23 -5.86 5.38
N PRO A 195 0.16 -4.86 6.27
CA PRO A 195 0.44 -5.08 7.69
C PRO A 195 -0.52 -6.09 8.31
N ALA A 196 0.00 -7.00 9.12
CA ALA A 196 -0.81 -8.04 9.77
C ALA A 196 -1.97 -7.46 10.62
N ALA A 197 -3.08 -8.17 10.62
CA ALA A 197 -4.23 -7.85 11.44
C ALA A 197 -3.89 -8.00 12.93
N PRO A 198 -4.33 -7.06 13.79
CA PRO A 198 -4.12 -7.17 15.22
C PRO A 198 -4.87 -8.40 15.76
N THR A 199 -4.24 -9.08 16.71
CA THR A 199 -4.78 -10.29 17.34
C THR A 199 -4.98 -10.08 18.84
N ASP A 200 -5.96 -10.78 19.40
CA ASP A 200 -6.25 -10.83 20.84
C ASP A 200 -6.49 -12.29 21.23
N HIS A 201 -5.75 -12.76 22.23
CA HIS A 201 -5.78 -14.17 22.69
C HIS A 201 -5.67 -15.22 21.57
N GLY A 202 -4.89 -14.93 20.51
CA GLY A 202 -4.67 -15.84 19.39
C GLY A 202 -5.77 -15.84 18.32
N ALA A 203 -6.82 -15.03 18.48
CA ALA A 203 -7.83 -14.78 17.46
C ALA A 203 -7.59 -13.42 16.77
N VAL A 204 -7.95 -13.30 15.50
CA VAL A 204 -7.89 -12.02 14.78
C VAL A 204 -9.00 -11.10 15.32
N LEU A 205 -8.66 -9.85 15.63
CA LEU A 205 -9.67 -8.88 16.05
C LEU A 205 -10.67 -8.66 14.92
N ARG A 206 -11.96 -8.59 15.26
CA ARG A 206 -13.02 -8.33 14.27
C ARG A 206 -12.84 -6.97 13.60
N PRO A 207 -13.23 -6.81 12.32
CA PRO A 207 -13.09 -5.55 11.60
C PRO A 207 -13.63 -4.34 12.39
N ARG A 208 -14.81 -4.45 13.01
CA ARG A 208 -15.44 -3.36 13.79
C ARG A 208 -14.67 -2.93 15.05
N ARG A 209 -13.78 -3.78 15.57
CA ARG A 209 -12.88 -3.45 16.68
C ARG A 209 -11.63 -2.71 16.20
N VAL A 210 -11.24 -2.92 14.94
CA VAL A 210 -10.07 -2.26 14.32
C VAL A 210 -10.45 -0.92 13.73
N ARG A 211 -11.60 -0.84 13.03
CA ARG A 211 -12.11 0.40 12.43
C ARG A 211 -13.61 0.57 12.71
N ALA A 212 -13.99 1.75 13.19
CA ALA A 212 -15.40 2.10 13.39
C ALA A 212 -16.14 2.28 12.05
N GLY A 213 -17.47 2.16 12.08
CA GLY A 213 -18.32 2.34 10.88
C GLY A 213 -18.50 1.10 10.02
N ILE A 214 -17.84 -0.02 10.33
CA ILE A 214 -18.02 -1.27 9.59
C ILE A 214 -19.39 -1.90 9.90
N PRO A 215 -20.18 -2.29 8.87
CA PRO A 215 -21.47 -2.96 9.01
C PRO A 215 -21.38 -4.30 9.75
N ARG A 216 -22.41 -4.64 10.52
CA ARG A 216 -22.47 -5.90 11.29
C ARG A 216 -22.44 -7.15 10.40
N ALA A 217 -23.04 -7.09 9.21
CA ALA A 217 -23.06 -8.22 8.29
C ALA A 217 -21.65 -8.61 7.80
N LEU A 218 -20.87 -7.62 7.36
CA LEU A 218 -19.50 -7.83 6.91
C LEU A 218 -18.57 -8.24 8.06
N ASP A 219 -18.75 -7.64 9.24
CA ASP A 219 -18.02 -8.01 10.46
C ASP A 219 -18.25 -9.46 10.87
N ALA A 220 -19.51 -9.91 10.83
CA ALA A 220 -19.89 -11.28 11.14
C ALA A 220 -19.34 -12.27 10.12
N LEU A 221 -19.34 -11.92 8.83
CA LEU A 221 -18.75 -12.75 7.77
C LEU A 221 -17.24 -12.93 7.98
N CYS A 222 -16.49 -11.85 8.20
CA CYS A 222 -15.06 -11.94 8.49
C CYS A 222 -14.78 -12.80 9.73
N ASP A 223 -15.51 -12.57 10.82
CA ASP A 223 -15.32 -13.34 12.06
C ASP A 223 -15.66 -14.83 11.89
N GLN A 224 -16.77 -15.13 11.19
CA GLN A 224 -17.21 -16.50 10.94
C GLN A 224 -16.24 -17.27 10.06
N VAL A 225 -15.50 -16.64 9.16
CA VAL A 225 -14.57 -17.38 8.28
C VAL A 225 -13.16 -17.40 8.85
N ILE A 226 -12.67 -16.29 9.39
CA ILE A 226 -11.28 -16.14 9.86
C ILE A 226 -11.08 -16.81 11.23
N ASN A 227 -12.02 -16.64 12.17
CA ASN A 227 -11.84 -17.05 13.57
C ASN A 227 -12.49 -18.39 13.93
N SER A 228 -13.26 -19.02 13.04
CA SER A 228 -14.03 -20.24 13.37
C SER A 228 -13.19 -21.51 13.57
N GLY A 229 -11.87 -21.42 13.48
CA GLY A 229 -10.97 -22.58 13.59
C GLY A 229 -11.32 -23.69 12.60
N ARG A 230 -10.82 -24.91 12.85
CA ARG A 230 -11.12 -26.11 12.02
C ARG A 230 -12.59 -26.57 12.08
N SER A 231 -13.46 -25.86 12.80
CA SER A 231 -14.87 -26.23 12.99
C SER A 231 -15.81 -25.57 11.98
N ALA A 232 -15.29 -24.80 11.03
CA ALA A 232 -16.04 -24.06 10.00
C ALA A 232 -16.53 -24.91 8.80
N ASP A 233 -16.26 -26.22 8.78
CA ASP A 233 -16.47 -27.09 7.60
C ASP A 233 -17.95 -27.35 7.25
N ALA A 234 -18.89 -27.00 8.12
CA ALA A 234 -20.31 -27.25 7.85
C ALA A 234 -21.00 -26.04 7.20
N GLY A 235 -20.61 -25.69 5.96
CA GLY A 235 -21.48 -24.93 5.05
C GLY A 235 -20.96 -23.62 4.47
N VAL A 236 -19.75 -23.15 4.84
CA VAL A 236 -19.15 -21.99 4.17
C VAL A 236 -18.48 -22.45 2.87
N SER A 237 -18.87 -21.86 1.75
CA SER A 237 -18.26 -22.06 0.44
C SER A 237 -18.03 -20.71 -0.25
N ALA A 238 -17.20 -20.68 -1.29
CA ALA A 238 -16.97 -19.46 -2.07
C ALA A 238 -18.27 -18.90 -2.65
N ALA A 239 -19.19 -19.78 -3.08
CA ALA A 239 -20.51 -19.40 -3.56
C ALA A 239 -21.36 -18.72 -2.48
N VAL A 240 -21.34 -19.24 -1.25
CA VAL A 240 -22.06 -18.65 -0.11
C VAL A 240 -21.47 -17.28 0.26
N ILE A 241 -20.13 -17.15 0.26
CA ILE A 241 -19.47 -15.85 0.48
C ILE A 241 -19.90 -14.85 -0.59
N ALA A 242 -19.89 -15.25 -1.87
CA ALA A 242 -20.28 -14.39 -2.98
C ALA A 242 -21.75 -13.96 -2.89
N GLU A 243 -22.66 -14.88 -2.58
CA GLU A 243 -24.09 -14.59 -2.39
C GLU A 243 -24.33 -13.60 -1.25
N MET A 244 -23.72 -13.83 -0.07
CA MET A 244 -23.84 -12.92 1.07
C MET A 244 -23.34 -11.51 0.76
N LEU A 245 -22.24 -11.39 0.00
CA LEU A 245 -21.67 -10.10 -0.39
C LEU A 245 -22.50 -9.42 -1.47
N ARG A 246 -23.03 -10.16 -2.45
CA ARG A 246 -23.94 -9.61 -3.47
C ARG A 246 -25.25 -9.13 -2.84
N ASP A 247 -25.82 -9.89 -1.91
CA ASP A 247 -27.00 -9.48 -1.15
C ASP A 247 -26.75 -8.20 -0.35
N TYR A 248 -25.55 -8.06 0.23
CA TYR A 248 -25.16 -6.83 0.92
C TYR A 248 -24.99 -5.64 -0.04
N VAL A 249 -24.37 -5.84 -1.20
CA VAL A 249 -24.19 -4.80 -2.22
C VAL A 249 -25.54 -4.39 -2.82
N GLY A 250 -26.49 -5.32 -2.92
CA GLY A 250 -27.77 -5.14 -3.59
C GLY A 250 -27.61 -4.98 -5.10
N ASP A 251 -28.45 -4.16 -5.72
CA ASP A 251 -28.36 -3.89 -7.16
C ASP A 251 -27.06 -3.12 -7.51
N ALA A 252 -26.17 -3.80 -8.25
CA ALA A 252 -24.87 -3.29 -8.67
C ALA A 252 -24.97 -2.21 -9.77
N SER A 253 -26.13 -2.04 -10.43
CA SER A 253 -26.31 -1.01 -11.45
C SER A 253 -26.21 0.43 -10.92
N GLY A 254 -26.32 0.62 -9.61
CA GLY A 254 -26.10 1.89 -8.91
C GLY A 254 -24.63 2.20 -8.57
N MET A 255 -23.69 1.29 -8.85
CA MET A 255 -22.26 1.44 -8.54
C MET A 255 -21.49 2.08 -9.71
N ARG A 256 -22.02 3.16 -10.30
CA ARG A 256 -21.19 4.09 -11.09
C ARG A 256 -20.59 5.08 -10.10
N GLU A 257 -19.29 4.98 -9.83
CA GLU A 257 -18.61 6.04 -9.10
C GLU A 257 -18.77 7.37 -9.86
N PRO A 258 -18.91 8.50 -9.14
CA PRO A 258 -18.66 9.79 -9.74
C PRO A 258 -17.19 9.79 -10.15
N THR A 259 -16.94 9.70 -11.46
CA THR A 259 -15.63 9.98 -12.05
C THR A 259 -15.10 11.28 -11.47
N GLN A 260 -13.97 11.19 -10.76
CA GLN A 260 -13.15 12.36 -10.48
C GLN A 260 -12.89 13.09 -11.81
N ASP A 261 -13.01 14.41 -11.80
CA ASP A 261 -12.74 15.30 -12.93
C ASP A 261 -11.31 15.10 -13.46
N HIS A 262 -11.12 14.11 -14.33
CA HIS A 262 -10.02 14.08 -15.27
C HIS A 262 -10.55 14.63 -16.59
N ALA A 263 -9.99 15.75 -17.03
CA ALA A 263 -10.28 16.35 -18.31
C ALA A 263 -10.29 15.28 -19.41
N THR A 264 -11.46 15.08 -20.01
CA THR A 264 -11.63 14.25 -21.21
C THR A 264 -10.71 14.79 -22.29
N ILE A 265 -9.58 14.12 -22.54
CA ILE A 265 -8.93 14.20 -23.84
C ILE A 265 -9.93 13.55 -24.81
N PRO A 266 -10.52 14.29 -25.77
CA PRO A 266 -11.40 13.68 -26.74
C PRO A 266 -10.62 12.61 -27.52
N PRO A 267 -11.23 11.46 -27.86
CA PRO A 267 -10.56 10.46 -28.68
C PRO A 267 -10.16 11.12 -30.00
N TRP A 268 -8.90 10.91 -30.40
CA TRP A 268 -8.38 11.37 -31.67
C TRP A 268 -9.24 10.73 -32.78
N ALA A 269 -10.15 11.51 -33.36
CA ALA A 269 -10.86 11.13 -34.57
C ALA A 269 -9.85 11.05 -35.73
N PRO A 270 -9.76 9.94 -36.47
CA PRO A 270 -8.95 9.91 -37.68
C PRO A 270 -9.48 10.96 -38.68
N PRO A 271 -8.61 11.66 -39.43
CA PRO A 271 -9.07 12.67 -40.37
C PRO A 271 -10.02 12.03 -41.39
N ALA A 272 -11.21 12.63 -41.51
CA ALA A 272 -12.23 12.22 -42.45
C ALA A 272 -11.69 12.34 -43.88
N SER A 273 -11.65 11.22 -44.59
CA SER A 273 -11.43 11.20 -46.04
C SER A 273 -12.59 11.90 -46.73
N GLU A 274 -12.36 13.09 -47.26
CA GLU A 274 -13.30 13.78 -48.13
C GLU A 274 -13.58 12.92 -49.37
N HIS A 275 -14.75 12.29 -49.43
CA HIS A 275 -15.29 11.72 -50.66
C HIS A 275 -16.36 12.67 -51.21
N GLY A 276 -16.05 13.26 -52.37
CA GLY A 276 -17.01 13.98 -53.21
C GLY A 276 -18.15 13.07 -53.69
N PRO A 277 -19.28 13.65 -54.15
CA PRO A 277 -20.50 12.91 -54.35
C PRO A 277 -20.52 12.17 -55.70
N GLY A 278 -20.98 10.92 -55.71
CA GLY A 278 -21.31 10.21 -56.96
C GLY A 278 -21.52 8.69 -56.79
N ALA A 279 -22.74 8.29 -56.42
CA ALA A 279 -23.28 6.93 -56.59
C ALA A 279 -23.39 6.57 -58.11
N PRO A 280 -23.64 5.30 -58.57
CA PRO A 280 -24.51 4.31 -57.91
C PRO A 280 -24.22 2.79 -58.04
N ALA A 281 -24.84 2.06 -57.09
CA ALA A 281 -25.56 0.77 -57.16
C ALA A 281 -24.98 -0.46 -57.89
N GLY A 282 -24.85 -1.57 -57.16
CA GLY A 282 -24.70 -2.91 -57.73
C GLY A 282 -24.81 -4.05 -56.70
N ARG A 283 -25.98 -4.69 -56.69
CA ARG A 283 -26.42 -5.98 -56.10
C ARG A 283 -25.41 -6.94 -55.43
N THR A 284 -25.86 -7.50 -54.31
CA THR A 284 -25.45 -8.75 -53.67
C THR A 284 -25.56 -9.99 -54.59
N PRO A 285 -24.71 -11.00 -54.39
CA PRO A 285 -25.07 -12.39 -54.63
C PRO A 285 -24.99 -13.27 -53.36
N ASP A 286 -25.93 -14.21 -53.31
CA ASP A 286 -26.13 -15.27 -52.33
C ASP A 286 -24.99 -16.30 -52.24
N ALA A 287 -24.99 -17.01 -51.12
CA ALA A 287 -24.17 -18.17 -50.78
C ALA A 287 -24.50 -19.43 -51.61
N MET A 288 -23.48 -20.26 -51.91
CA MET A 288 -23.45 -21.68 -51.53
C MET A 288 -22.19 -22.42 -52.03
N ASP A 289 -21.78 -23.35 -51.15
CA ASP A 289 -21.08 -24.62 -51.35
C ASP A 289 -19.60 -24.73 -51.71
N ALA A 290 -18.94 -25.52 -50.86
CA ALA A 290 -17.62 -26.12 -51.00
C ALA A 290 -17.63 -27.33 -51.95
N PRO A 291 -16.45 -27.75 -52.43
CA PRO A 291 -16.18 -29.17 -52.58
C PRO A 291 -14.84 -29.59 -51.94
N ASP A 292 -14.84 -30.80 -51.40
CA ASP A 292 -13.66 -31.55 -50.92
C ASP A 292 -13.19 -32.55 -52.02
N PRO A 293 -12.19 -33.43 -51.80
CA PRO A 293 -10.84 -33.33 -52.36
C PRO A 293 -10.51 -34.46 -53.36
N ALA A 294 -9.65 -34.23 -54.35
CA ALA A 294 -8.91 -35.34 -54.99
C ALA A 294 -7.79 -34.88 -55.93
N ASP A 295 -6.68 -35.55 -55.72
CA ASP A 295 -5.71 -36.05 -56.70
C ASP A 295 -4.44 -35.25 -56.99
N ALA A 296 -3.38 -36.03 -56.96
CA ALA A 296 -2.00 -35.68 -56.88
C ALA A 296 -1.36 -35.54 -58.28
N THR A 297 -0.09 -35.13 -58.23
CA THR A 297 1.03 -35.55 -59.10
C THR A 297 1.53 -34.46 -60.06
N ARG A 298 2.79 -34.05 -59.85
CA ARG A 298 3.93 -34.16 -60.80
C ARG A 298 4.85 -32.92 -60.86
N ALA A 299 6.03 -33.11 -60.27
CA ALA A 299 7.39 -32.82 -60.75
C ALA A 299 7.84 -31.39 -61.16
N VAL A 300 8.99 -31.02 -60.59
CA VAL A 300 9.93 -29.91 -60.87
C VAL A 300 10.57 -30.03 -62.28
N PRO A 301 11.13 -28.95 -62.88
CA PRO A 301 12.56 -28.66 -62.69
C PRO A 301 12.99 -27.16 -62.67
N SER A 302 14.25 -26.97 -62.28
CA SER A 302 15.05 -25.78 -61.93
C SER A 302 15.51 -24.86 -63.08
N VAL A 303 15.80 -23.57 -62.79
CA VAL A 303 16.90 -22.67 -63.32
C VAL A 303 17.02 -21.43 -62.37
N THR A 304 18.06 -21.25 -61.53
CA THR A 304 19.38 -20.52 -61.66
C THR A 304 19.36 -18.97 -61.47
N GLU A 305 19.79 -18.50 -60.28
CA GLU A 305 20.63 -17.33 -59.86
C GLU A 305 20.46 -15.87 -60.41
N PRO A 306 21.07 -14.79 -59.81
CA PRO A 306 21.71 -14.59 -58.49
C PRO A 306 21.41 -13.24 -57.74
N THR A 307 21.96 -13.18 -56.53
CA THR A 307 22.23 -12.12 -55.52
C THR A 307 22.43 -10.66 -55.96
N ARG A 308 21.94 -9.69 -55.14
CA ARG A 308 22.52 -8.33 -55.06
C ARG A 308 22.46 -7.72 -53.65
N VAL A 309 23.64 -7.37 -53.16
CA VAL A 309 23.97 -6.60 -51.94
C VAL A 309 23.80 -5.10 -52.22
N VAL A 310 23.32 -4.32 -51.23
CA VAL A 310 23.26 -2.85 -51.29
C VAL A 310 24.11 -2.25 -50.16
N ALA A 311 24.96 -1.30 -50.53
CA ALA A 311 25.74 -0.40 -49.65
C ALA A 311 25.55 1.06 -50.15
N PRO A 312 25.88 2.09 -49.34
CA PRO A 312 25.22 3.40 -49.34
C PRO A 312 25.95 4.49 -50.17
N VAL A 313 25.29 5.65 -50.34
CA VAL A 313 25.78 6.84 -51.07
C VAL A 313 25.58 8.11 -50.20
N PRO A 314 26.47 9.13 -50.28
CA PRO A 314 26.70 10.11 -49.21
C PRO A 314 26.00 11.48 -49.42
N VAL A 315 26.15 12.33 -48.40
CA VAL A 315 25.75 13.75 -48.31
C VAL A 315 26.93 14.66 -48.69
N ASP A 316 26.65 15.72 -49.44
CA ASP A 316 27.52 16.88 -49.67
C ASP A 316 26.90 18.13 -49.03
N GLU A 317 27.73 18.88 -48.31
CA GLU A 317 27.53 20.26 -47.87
C GLU A 317 27.96 21.23 -49.00
N ASP A 318 27.36 22.43 -49.07
CA ASP A 318 28.10 23.71 -49.00
C ASP A 318 27.24 24.95 -49.32
N THR A 319 27.31 25.95 -48.42
CA THR A 319 27.34 27.44 -48.58
C THR A 319 26.32 28.17 -49.48
N ASP A 320 25.91 29.43 -49.29
CA ASP A 320 26.39 30.58 -48.50
C ASP A 320 25.29 31.68 -48.51
N ALA A 321 25.31 32.56 -47.50
CA ALA A 321 25.15 34.05 -47.50
C ALA A 321 23.99 34.73 -48.30
N ASP A 322 23.38 35.87 -47.97
CA ASP A 322 23.66 36.96 -47.04
C ASP A 322 22.50 38.00 -47.12
N VAL A 323 22.42 38.90 -46.13
CA VAL A 323 21.93 40.31 -46.19
C VAL A 323 20.41 40.67 -46.20
N ARG A 324 19.98 41.23 -45.04
CA ARG A 324 19.28 42.50 -44.71
C ARG A 324 18.02 42.95 -45.50
N ASP A 325 16.95 43.32 -44.77
CA ASP A 325 16.60 44.72 -44.41
C ASP A 325 15.23 44.79 -43.67
N GLU A 326 15.17 45.56 -42.60
CA GLU A 326 13.98 46.15 -41.94
C GLU A 326 13.53 47.39 -42.77
N PRO A 327 12.25 47.86 -42.79
CA PRO A 327 11.71 48.62 -41.64
C PRO A 327 10.16 48.77 -41.47
N ALA A 328 9.77 49.06 -40.20
CA ALA A 328 8.85 50.08 -39.65
C ALA A 328 7.43 50.44 -40.23
N GLY A 329 6.47 50.55 -39.28
CA GLY A 329 5.35 51.52 -39.22
C GLY A 329 3.99 51.03 -39.78
N ASP A 330 2.79 51.42 -39.31
CA ASP A 330 2.26 52.26 -38.23
C ASP A 330 0.72 52.06 -38.20
N ALA A 331 0.10 52.31 -37.03
CA ALA A 331 -1.27 52.74 -36.72
C ALA A 331 -2.55 52.02 -37.23
N GLY A 332 -3.51 51.80 -36.31
CA GLY A 332 -4.93 52.04 -36.63
C GLY A 332 -6.06 51.29 -35.88
N GLY A 333 -6.25 51.51 -34.57
CA GLY A 333 -7.58 51.74 -33.92
C GLY A 333 -8.72 50.67 -33.89
N PRO A 334 -9.77 50.88 -33.04
CA PRO A 334 -10.58 49.84 -32.34
C PRO A 334 -12.06 49.77 -32.89
N PRO A 335 -13.11 49.06 -32.35
CA PRO A 335 -13.43 48.79 -30.94
C PRO A 335 -14.03 47.42 -30.53
N ARG A 336 -14.18 47.29 -29.21
CA ARG A 336 -14.65 46.15 -28.41
C ARG A 336 -16.17 45.97 -28.45
N THR A 337 -16.62 44.73 -28.29
CA THR A 337 -17.81 44.35 -27.49
C THR A 337 -17.44 43.11 -26.65
N GLY A 338 -17.64 43.19 -25.34
CA GLY A 338 -17.12 42.23 -24.36
C GLY A 338 -18.01 41.01 -24.10
N PRO A 339 -17.60 40.13 -23.17
CA PRO A 339 -18.52 39.17 -22.59
C PRO A 339 -18.62 39.21 -21.05
N VAL A 340 -19.81 38.74 -20.68
CA VAL A 340 -20.42 38.26 -19.43
C VAL A 340 -19.49 37.52 -18.46
N ASP A 341 -19.85 37.63 -17.18
CA ASP A 341 -19.15 37.20 -15.97
C ASP A 341 -19.41 35.74 -15.54
N GLN A 342 -18.47 35.24 -14.73
CA GLN A 342 -18.38 34.01 -13.89
C GLN A 342 -17.71 32.74 -14.48
N PRO A 343 -16.99 31.92 -13.67
CA PRO A 343 -16.25 32.18 -12.42
C PRO A 343 -14.79 31.67 -12.42
N THR A 344 -14.10 32.00 -11.34
CA THR A 344 -12.70 31.78 -10.94
C THR A 344 -12.09 30.38 -11.09
N GLN A 345 -10.90 30.33 -11.71
CA GLN A 345 -9.77 29.47 -11.30
C GLN A 345 -8.48 30.30 -11.20
N ALA A 346 -7.62 29.90 -10.25
CA ALA A 346 -6.35 30.53 -9.94
C ALA A 346 -5.35 30.40 -11.11
N GLY A 347 -4.56 31.46 -11.31
CA GLY A 347 -3.75 31.69 -12.51
C GLY A 347 -2.65 30.67 -12.75
N MET A 348 -2.56 30.22 -14.00
CA MET A 348 -1.36 29.65 -14.59
C MET A 348 -0.40 30.78 -15.02
N PRO A 349 0.93 30.57 -14.99
CA PRO A 349 1.86 31.45 -15.70
C PRO A 349 1.53 31.41 -17.20
N VAL A 350 1.42 32.58 -17.82
CA VAL A 350 1.31 32.73 -19.27
C VAL A 350 2.70 33.06 -19.78
N PHE A 351 3.24 32.20 -20.64
CA PHE A 351 4.42 32.50 -21.45
C PHE A 351 3.91 33.13 -22.76
N ASP A 352 4.41 34.32 -23.08
CA ASP A 352 4.17 34.98 -24.36
C ASP A 352 5.39 34.71 -25.25
N ASP A 353 5.21 33.87 -26.27
CA ASP A 353 6.30 33.29 -27.08
C ASP A 353 6.99 34.32 -28.01
N GLU A 354 6.65 35.61 -27.93
CA GLU A 354 7.23 36.64 -28.79
C GLU A 354 8.10 37.69 -28.06
N ARG A 355 8.14 37.77 -26.71
CA ARG A 355 8.86 38.87 -26.03
C ARG A 355 9.59 38.58 -24.70
N ASP A 356 9.68 37.34 -24.23
CA ASP A 356 10.58 36.95 -23.12
C ASP A 356 10.60 37.89 -21.88
N GLU A 357 9.44 38.41 -21.43
CA GLU A 357 9.32 39.21 -20.19
C GLU A 357 8.32 38.58 -19.20
N ILE A 358 8.73 38.45 -17.93
CA ILE A 358 7.93 37.84 -16.85
C ILE A 358 7.25 38.95 -16.02
N GLY A 359 5.93 39.10 -16.17
CA GLY A 359 5.12 40.04 -15.37
C GLY A 359 4.28 39.34 -14.30
N TRP A 360 4.50 39.65 -13.02
CA TRP A 360 3.70 39.13 -11.90
C TRP A 360 2.52 40.06 -11.58
N VAL A 361 1.30 39.51 -11.50
CA VAL A 361 0.12 40.25 -11.01
C VAL A 361 0.23 40.43 -9.49
N ALA A 362 0.21 41.68 -9.03
CA ALA A 362 0.25 42.03 -7.62
C ALA A 362 -1.00 41.53 -6.85
N ALA A 363 -0.77 41.03 -5.64
CA ALA A 363 -1.83 40.61 -4.72
C ALA A 363 -2.72 41.80 -4.32
N ARG A 364 -4.05 41.58 -4.23
CA ARG A 364 -4.99 42.54 -3.67
C ARG A 364 -4.62 42.87 -2.22
N SER A 365 -4.56 44.16 -1.89
CA SER A 365 -4.15 44.69 -0.59
C SER A 365 -5.27 44.84 0.45
N ASP A 366 -6.52 44.51 0.12
CA ASP A 366 -7.67 44.72 1.02
C ASP A 366 -8.27 43.41 1.54
N ARG A 367 -8.44 43.34 2.87
CA ARG A 367 -9.13 42.22 3.55
C ARG A 367 -10.60 42.15 3.14
N PRO A 368 -11.17 40.95 2.96
CA PRO A 368 -12.60 40.80 2.71
C PRO A 368 -13.44 41.32 3.90
N PRO A 369 -14.60 41.93 3.65
CA PRO A 369 -15.47 42.42 4.72
C PRO A 369 -16.01 41.24 5.56
N PRO A 370 -16.24 41.46 6.87
CA PRO A 370 -16.78 40.42 7.75
C PRO A 370 -18.20 40.00 7.33
N PRO A 371 -18.62 38.76 7.63
CA PRO A 371 -19.96 38.29 7.34
C PRO A 371 -21.02 39.12 8.09
N PRO A 372 -22.24 39.24 7.54
CA PRO A 372 -23.33 39.93 8.22
C PRO A 372 -23.68 39.21 9.55
N PRO A 373 -24.15 39.95 10.57
CA PRO A 373 -24.55 39.34 11.83
C PRO A 373 -25.73 38.37 11.62
N PHE A 374 -25.73 37.27 12.39
CA PHE A 374 -26.82 36.31 12.39
C PHE A 374 -28.15 37.00 12.74
N GLU A 375 -29.19 36.75 11.95
CA GLU A 375 -30.55 37.15 12.29
C GLU A 375 -30.95 36.51 13.63
N GLU A 376 -31.34 37.34 14.60
CA GLU A 376 -31.87 36.87 15.87
C GLU A 376 -33.11 36.00 15.65
N ARG A 377 -33.13 34.82 16.26
CA ARG A 377 -34.30 33.92 16.20
C ARG A 377 -35.55 34.68 16.66
N PRO A 378 -36.69 34.56 15.96
CA PRO A 378 -37.91 35.23 16.37
C PRO A 378 -38.31 34.77 17.78
N ALA A 379 -38.67 35.74 18.63
CA ALA A 379 -39.08 35.49 20.01
C ALA A 379 -40.29 34.54 20.06
N LYS A 380 -40.23 33.60 21.00
CA LYS A 380 -41.30 32.66 21.32
C LYS A 380 -42.60 33.44 21.61
N PRO A 381 -43.75 33.09 21.03
CA PRO A 381 -45.00 33.80 21.31
C PRO A 381 -45.36 33.67 22.80
N LEU A 382 -45.65 34.82 23.42
CA LEU A 382 -45.87 35.03 24.86
C LEU A 382 -47.12 34.34 25.45
N PHE A 383 -47.78 33.45 24.71
CA PHE A 383 -49.08 32.88 25.07
C PHE A 383 -49.17 31.35 24.86
N ALA A 384 -48.08 30.61 25.00
CA ALA A 384 -48.17 29.17 25.18
C ALA A 384 -48.38 28.87 26.67
N PRO A 385 -49.53 28.31 27.09
CA PRO A 385 -49.73 27.95 28.50
C PRO A 385 -48.74 26.85 28.91
N GLU A 386 -48.10 27.03 30.06
CA GLU A 386 -47.21 26.02 30.64
C GLU A 386 -48.00 24.78 31.04
N PRO A 387 -47.52 23.57 30.74
CA PRO A 387 -48.16 22.35 31.20
C PRO A 387 -48.03 22.24 32.73
N PRO A 388 -49.09 21.85 33.44
CA PRO A 388 -49.00 21.60 34.88
C PRO A 388 -47.98 20.50 35.17
N GLU A 389 -47.24 20.67 36.27
CA GLU A 389 -46.05 19.94 36.65
C GLU A 389 -46.13 18.41 36.41
N GLY A 390 -45.16 17.88 35.66
CA GLY A 390 -44.87 16.43 35.62
C GLY A 390 -45.12 15.66 34.32
N GLN A 391 -45.45 16.29 33.18
CA GLN A 391 -45.65 15.57 31.91
C GLN A 391 -44.62 15.94 30.81
N PRO A 392 -44.12 14.97 30.01
CA PRO A 392 -43.23 15.26 28.88
C PRO A 392 -43.98 15.90 27.70
N ALA A 393 -43.33 16.88 27.05
CA ALA A 393 -43.91 17.75 26.02
C ALA A 393 -44.21 17.11 24.64
N ARG A 394 -44.32 15.77 24.54
CA ARG A 394 -44.76 15.09 23.31
C ARG A 394 -45.73 13.96 23.64
N ARG A 395 -46.97 14.08 23.13
CA ARG A 395 -47.85 12.92 22.96
C ARG A 395 -47.36 12.08 21.77
N PRO A 396 -47.35 10.74 21.86
CA PRO A 396 -47.27 9.88 20.69
C PRO A 396 -48.47 10.13 19.78
N ARG A 397 -48.25 10.10 18.46
CA ARG A 397 -49.31 10.23 17.47
C ARG A 397 -50.21 9.00 17.56
N GLU A 398 -51.46 9.17 17.98
CA GLU A 398 -52.50 8.14 17.81
C GLU A 398 -52.91 8.10 16.33
N GLY A 399 -52.98 6.87 15.79
CA GLY A 399 -53.60 6.61 14.48
C GLY A 399 -52.63 6.30 13.33
N PHE A 400 -51.92 5.17 13.41
CA PHE A 400 -51.87 4.23 12.29
C PHE A 400 -51.80 2.81 12.86
N SER A 401 -52.92 2.12 12.75
CA SER A 401 -53.09 0.73 13.15
C SER A 401 -52.19 -0.15 12.29
N ALA A 402 -51.27 -0.87 12.93
CA ALA A 402 -50.55 -1.96 12.31
C ALA A 402 -51.57 -3.04 11.92
N ALA A 403 -51.78 -3.22 10.63
CA ALA A 403 -52.44 -4.40 10.10
C ALA A 403 -51.51 -5.58 10.31
N SER A 404 -51.93 -6.45 11.22
CA SER A 404 -51.51 -7.85 11.32
C SER A 404 -51.90 -8.66 10.08
N SER A 405 -51.22 -9.80 9.92
CA SER A 405 -51.38 -10.89 8.91
C SER A 405 -50.56 -10.67 7.63
N SER A 406 -49.79 -11.62 7.12
CA SER A 406 -49.61 -13.06 7.36
C SER A 406 -48.17 -13.41 6.91
N GLY A 407 -47.42 -14.33 7.53
CA GLY A 407 -47.64 -15.77 7.40
C GLY A 407 -47.03 -16.33 6.10
N TYR A 408 -45.70 -16.28 5.95
CA TYR A 408 -44.99 -16.97 4.86
C TYR A 408 -43.56 -17.36 5.29
N TRP A 409 -43.41 -18.31 6.22
CA TRP A 409 -42.20 -19.16 6.32
C TRP A 409 -42.57 -20.48 7.04
N PRO A 410 -42.26 -21.67 6.48
CA PRO A 410 -42.82 -22.93 6.96
C PRO A 410 -41.77 -23.86 7.60
N TRP A 411 -41.32 -23.64 8.84
CA TRP A 411 -40.83 -24.75 9.69
C TRP A 411 -40.74 -24.49 11.21
N GLU A 412 -41.23 -23.37 11.75
CA GLU A 412 -41.43 -23.30 13.22
C GLU A 412 -42.81 -23.86 13.60
N GLY A 413 -42.90 -25.19 13.45
CA GLY A 413 -43.97 -26.00 14.01
C GLY A 413 -43.81 -26.10 15.53
N THR A 414 -44.72 -25.40 16.20
CA THR A 414 -45.15 -25.56 17.57
C THR A 414 -45.23 -27.01 18.07
N SER A 415 -44.79 -27.21 19.30
CA SER A 415 -45.54 -27.93 20.35
C SER A 415 -44.77 -27.73 21.66
N GLY A 416 -45.33 -27.32 22.78
CA GLY A 416 -46.70 -27.02 23.20
C GLY A 416 -46.59 -26.58 24.66
N GLY A 417 -47.40 -25.60 25.06
CA GLY A 417 -47.23 -24.88 26.31
C GLY A 417 -47.85 -25.51 27.56
N HIS A 418 -48.01 -24.60 28.53
CA HIS A 418 -48.89 -24.60 29.70
C HIS A 418 -48.33 -25.14 31.03
N GLN A 419 -48.01 -24.14 31.87
CA GLN A 419 -48.58 -23.88 33.19
C GLN A 419 -48.52 -24.94 34.32
N THR A 420 -47.89 -24.46 35.39
CA THR A 420 -48.26 -24.55 36.82
C THR A 420 -48.21 -25.90 37.54
N GLY A 421 -47.40 -25.93 38.60
CA GLY A 421 -47.84 -26.48 39.88
C GLY A 421 -46.94 -27.55 40.50
N SER A 422 -46.53 -27.26 41.74
CA SER A 422 -46.24 -28.19 42.84
C SER A 422 -44.84 -28.82 42.98
N HIS A 423 -44.31 -28.58 44.17
CA HIS A 423 -43.20 -29.28 44.83
C HIS A 423 -43.42 -30.80 44.88
N THR A 424 -42.33 -31.58 44.84
CA THR A 424 -41.98 -32.60 45.86
C THR A 424 -40.57 -33.16 45.59
N GLY A 425 -39.88 -33.63 46.66
CA GLY A 425 -38.50 -34.15 46.69
C GLY A 425 -38.19 -35.24 45.64
N THR A 426 -36.95 -35.68 45.44
CA THR A 426 -35.96 -36.07 46.46
C THR A 426 -34.64 -36.49 45.80
N GLY A 427 -33.50 -36.20 46.45
CA GLY A 427 -32.22 -36.94 46.37
C GLY A 427 -31.25 -36.53 45.24
N ALA A 428 -29.97 -36.27 45.45
CA ALA A 428 -29.11 -36.31 46.64
C ALA A 428 -27.92 -35.38 46.40
N ALA A 429 -27.65 -34.47 47.34
CA ALA A 429 -26.44 -33.65 47.35
C ALA A 429 -25.64 -33.94 48.62
N SER A 430 -24.37 -34.23 48.39
CA SER A 430 -23.32 -34.47 49.36
C SER A 430 -22.93 -33.17 50.09
N LEU A 431 -22.48 -33.37 51.33
CA LEU A 431 -22.22 -32.42 52.41
C LEU A 431 -21.05 -31.42 52.20
N TYR A 432 -21.12 -30.38 53.06
CA TYR A 432 -20.12 -29.39 53.53
C TYR A 432 -19.88 -28.20 52.59
N ASP A 433 -20.49 -27.02 52.79
CA ASP A 433 -20.27 -26.00 53.85
C ASP A 433 -18.82 -25.47 53.92
N THR A 434 -18.60 -24.32 53.27
CA THR A 434 -17.91 -23.17 53.88
C THR A 434 -18.25 -21.90 53.10
N GLY A 435 -18.70 -20.87 53.83
CA GLY A 435 -18.31 -19.48 53.55
C GLY A 435 -19.36 -18.61 52.87
N ALA A 436 -20.07 -17.86 53.70
CA ALA A 436 -21.05 -16.84 53.35
C ALA A 436 -20.55 -15.82 52.31
N GLY A 437 -21.46 -15.44 51.41
CA GLY A 437 -21.32 -14.28 50.56
C GLY A 437 -21.44 -12.97 51.35
N ASP A 438 -20.80 -11.95 50.81
CA ASP A 438 -21.25 -10.58 50.95
C ASP A 438 -21.52 -10.07 49.53
N ASP A 439 -22.76 -9.63 49.30
CA ASP A 439 -23.28 -9.16 48.04
C ASP A 439 -22.66 -7.79 47.69
N ASP A 440 -21.77 -7.72 46.69
CA ASP A 440 -21.28 -6.43 46.20
C ASP A 440 -22.32 -5.79 45.26
N VAL A 441 -23.10 -4.86 45.82
CA VAL A 441 -24.07 -3.99 45.13
C VAL A 441 -23.38 -3.20 44.01
N PRO A 442 -23.91 -3.20 42.76
CA PRO A 442 -23.29 -2.50 41.65
C PRO A 442 -23.53 -0.99 41.80
N GLY A 443 -22.46 -0.22 42.03
CA GLY A 443 -22.54 1.24 41.99
C GLY A 443 -21.52 2.02 42.83
N ARG A 444 -20.63 1.37 43.59
CA ARG A 444 -19.66 2.08 44.46
C ARG A 444 -18.18 1.72 44.25
N SER A 445 -17.85 0.82 43.33
CA SER A 445 -16.44 0.43 43.06
C SER A 445 -15.60 1.55 42.44
N TRP A 446 -16.20 2.46 41.67
CA TRP A 446 -15.48 3.61 41.10
C TRP A 446 -15.03 4.62 42.17
N ILE A 447 -15.76 4.73 43.29
CA ILE A 447 -15.36 5.60 44.42
C ILE A 447 -14.17 4.97 45.17
N ARG A 448 -14.13 3.64 45.31
CA ARG A 448 -12.97 2.92 45.87
C ARG A 448 -11.74 3.07 44.96
N LEU A 449 -11.94 3.00 43.65
CA LEU A 449 -10.88 3.24 42.65
C LEU A 449 -10.40 4.69 42.66
N ALA A 450 -11.31 5.66 42.73
CA ALA A 450 -10.97 7.09 42.82
C ALA A 450 -10.25 7.43 44.13
N LEU A 451 -10.64 6.81 45.25
CA LEU A 451 -9.93 6.92 46.53
C LEU A 451 -8.54 6.30 46.47
N LEU A 452 -8.37 5.16 45.79
CA LEU A 452 -7.07 4.53 45.57
C LEU A 452 -6.16 5.38 44.69
N ILE A 453 -6.69 5.92 43.58
CA ILE A 453 -5.94 6.83 42.70
C ILE A 453 -5.58 8.12 43.45
N GLY A 454 -6.51 8.67 44.23
CA GLY A 454 -6.27 9.83 45.10
C GLY A 454 -5.20 9.56 46.15
N LEU A 455 -5.22 8.38 46.78
CA LEU A 455 -4.20 7.95 47.74
C LEU A 455 -2.83 7.79 47.07
N CYS A 456 -2.77 7.19 45.88
CA CYS A 456 -1.53 7.07 45.11
C CYS A 456 -0.98 8.44 44.69
N LEU A 457 -1.83 9.37 44.27
CA LEU A 457 -1.44 10.74 43.96
C LEU A 457 -0.95 11.50 45.20
N LEU A 458 -1.57 11.27 46.36
CA LEU A 458 -1.17 11.88 47.61
C LEU A 458 0.18 11.34 48.09
N VAL A 459 0.43 10.03 47.92
CA VAL A 459 1.74 9.41 48.18
C VAL A 459 2.79 9.94 47.20
N ALA A 460 2.46 10.10 45.91
CA ALA A 460 3.36 10.68 44.91
C ALA A 460 3.68 12.16 45.22
N LEU A 461 2.69 12.94 45.64
CA LEU A 461 2.88 14.33 46.08
C LEU A 461 3.69 14.41 47.37
N ALA A 462 3.49 13.50 48.31
CA ALA A 462 4.29 13.40 49.52
C ALA A 462 5.74 13.00 49.21
N ALA A 463 5.96 12.09 48.26
CA ALA A 463 7.29 11.71 47.77
C ALA A 463 7.97 12.88 47.04
N LEU A 464 7.22 13.64 46.23
CA LEU A 464 7.72 14.83 45.56
C LEU A 464 8.02 15.97 46.55
N ALA A 465 7.18 16.16 47.57
CA ALA A 465 7.42 17.10 48.65
C ALA A 465 8.63 16.69 49.49
N ALA A 466 8.80 15.39 49.80
CA ALA A 466 9.99 14.87 50.47
C ALA A 466 11.26 15.03 49.61
N TYR A 467 11.14 14.90 48.28
CA TYR A 467 12.23 15.16 47.33
C TYR A 467 12.60 16.64 47.25
N GLN A 468 11.61 17.54 47.35
CA GLN A 468 11.82 18.99 47.36
C GLN A 468 12.32 19.50 48.71
N ILE A 469 11.85 18.91 49.83
CA ILE A 469 12.33 19.20 51.19
C ILE A 469 13.72 18.61 51.42
N GLY A 470 14.04 17.45 50.82
CA GLY A 470 15.40 16.92 50.74
C GLY A 470 16.37 17.78 49.91
N ARG A 471 15.84 18.69 49.10
CA ARG A 471 16.59 19.71 48.35
C ARG A 471 16.58 21.10 49.00
N GLY A 472 15.84 21.31 50.09
CA GLY A 472 15.56 22.64 50.62
C GLY A 472 15.77 22.72 52.13
N GLY A 473 16.97 23.12 52.55
CA GLY A 473 17.19 23.68 53.88
C GLY A 473 18.64 23.72 54.33
N GLY A 474 19.26 24.91 54.30
CA GLY A 474 20.51 25.20 55.00
C GLY A 474 21.32 26.32 54.38
N ASP A 475 20.96 27.57 54.72
CA ASP A 475 21.60 28.83 54.35
C ASP A 475 23.11 28.89 54.65
N GLU A 476 23.87 29.63 53.83
CA GLU A 476 24.48 30.91 54.22
C GLU A 476 25.47 31.41 53.15
N SER A 477 25.43 32.71 52.91
CA SER A 477 26.34 33.41 52.03
C SER A 477 27.77 33.31 52.54
N THR A 478 28.70 32.78 51.75
CA THR A 478 30.14 33.10 51.86
C THR A 478 30.74 33.11 50.47
N THR A 479 31.19 34.30 50.07
CA THR A 479 31.98 34.59 48.88
C THR A 479 33.37 33.96 48.99
N GLU A 480 33.74 33.03 48.11
CA GLU A 480 35.13 32.73 47.71
C GLU A 480 35.17 31.88 46.40
N PRO A 481 36.30 31.87 45.66
CA PRO A 481 36.43 32.30 44.26
C PRO A 481 35.93 31.28 43.21
N PRO A 482 35.77 31.67 41.92
CA PRO A 482 35.29 30.76 40.89
C PRO A 482 36.23 29.57 40.74
N GLY A 483 35.72 28.38 41.04
CA GLY A 483 36.29 27.13 40.59
C GLY A 483 36.41 27.20 39.07
N THR A 484 37.63 27.06 38.60
CA THR A 484 38.02 27.09 37.19
C THR A 484 37.04 26.22 36.39
N PRO A 485 36.45 26.71 35.27
CA PRO A 485 35.71 25.82 34.40
C PRO A 485 36.68 24.72 33.99
N VAL A 486 36.35 23.47 34.29
CA VAL A 486 37.05 22.35 33.67
C VAL A 486 36.67 22.47 32.19
N THR A 487 37.54 23.12 31.42
CA THR A 487 37.48 23.12 29.97
C THR A 487 37.64 21.68 29.56
N THR A 488 36.51 21.01 29.35
CA THR A 488 36.47 19.71 28.70
C THR A 488 37.16 19.89 27.36
N ALA A 489 38.28 19.20 27.15
CA ALA A 489 39.01 19.27 25.89
C ALA A 489 38.05 18.90 24.73
N PRO A 490 38.16 19.58 23.57
CA PRO A 490 37.31 19.27 22.42
C PRO A 490 37.48 17.81 22.00
N PRO A 491 36.40 17.14 21.55
CA PRO A 491 36.43 15.74 21.20
C PRO A 491 37.43 15.49 20.06
N THR A 492 38.25 14.45 20.19
CA THR A 492 39.30 14.14 19.20
C THR A 492 38.85 12.98 18.30
N PRO A 493 38.99 13.10 16.96
CA PRO A 493 38.63 12.03 16.03
C PRO A 493 39.38 10.71 16.28
N PHE A 494 38.70 9.59 16.10
CA PHE A 494 39.32 8.27 16.20
C PHE A 494 40.02 7.87 14.89
N PRO A 495 41.33 7.51 14.92
CA PRO A 495 42.13 7.29 13.70
C PRO A 495 41.96 5.92 13.02
N GLU A 496 41.15 5.01 13.59
CA GLU A 496 41.01 3.62 13.13
C GLU A 496 39.54 3.19 13.25
N VAL A 497 38.72 3.61 12.30
CA VAL A 497 37.30 3.26 12.21
C VAL A 497 37.09 2.49 10.92
N THR A 498 36.49 1.29 11.01
CA THR A 498 36.12 0.49 9.85
C THR A 498 34.60 0.43 9.74
N GLY A 499 34.05 0.47 8.53
CA GLY A 499 32.61 0.46 8.32
C GLY A 499 32.14 -0.74 7.52
N ARG A 500 30.86 -1.05 7.66
CA ARG A 500 30.09 -1.85 6.70
C ARG A 500 28.74 -1.16 6.48
N ASP A 501 28.14 -1.40 5.33
CA ASP A 501 26.76 -1.03 5.11
C ASP A 501 25.83 -1.83 6.03
N PHE A 502 24.66 -1.25 6.25
CA PHE A 502 23.71 -1.75 7.21
C PHE A 502 22.29 -1.51 6.73
N ASP A 503 21.71 -2.58 6.18
CA ASP A 503 20.30 -2.69 5.86
C ASP A 503 19.69 -3.97 6.46
N PRO A 504 19.25 -3.94 7.73
CA PRO A 504 18.60 -5.07 8.37
C PRO A 504 17.20 -5.38 7.82
N GLN A 505 16.61 -4.48 7.01
CA GLN A 505 15.30 -4.65 6.38
C GLN A 505 15.41 -5.00 4.88
N GLY A 506 16.63 -5.21 4.38
CA GLY A 506 16.88 -5.74 3.05
C GLY A 506 16.45 -7.20 2.96
N THR A 507 15.52 -7.50 2.06
CA THR A 507 14.92 -8.83 1.89
C THR A 507 15.72 -9.74 0.95
N ASP A 508 16.85 -9.27 0.43
CA ASP A 508 17.52 -9.80 -0.76
C ASP A 508 19.02 -10.06 -0.58
N GLY A 509 19.61 -9.75 0.58
CA GLY A 509 21.07 -9.79 0.75
C GLY A 509 21.81 -8.87 -0.23
N GLN A 510 21.10 -7.92 -0.86
CA GLN A 510 21.71 -6.85 -1.63
C GLN A 510 22.44 -5.95 -0.66
N VAL A 511 23.73 -5.86 -0.89
CA VAL A 511 24.64 -5.09 -0.07
C VAL A 511 24.60 -3.65 -0.59
N GLU A 512 24.36 -2.67 0.29
CA GLU A 512 24.17 -1.28 -0.12
C GLU A 512 25.52 -0.69 -0.53
N ASN A 513 25.89 -0.91 -1.80
CA ASN A 513 27.16 -0.48 -2.38
C ASN A 513 28.35 -0.68 -1.42
N SER A 514 28.46 -1.89 -0.84
CA SER A 514 29.43 -2.23 0.21
C SER A 514 30.86 -1.83 -0.13
N ASP A 515 31.23 -2.00 -1.41
CA ASP A 515 32.56 -1.66 -1.94
C ASP A 515 32.88 -0.16 -1.82
N LEU A 516 31.88 0.70 -1.67
CA LEU A 516 32.02 2.14 -1.53
C LEU A 516 32.09 2.59 -0.06
N VAL A 517 31.82 1.73 0.92
CA VAL A 517 31.83 2.09 2.35
C VAL A 517 33.18 2.66 2.81
N PRO A 518 34.35 2.15 2.35
CA PRO A 518 35.64 2.77 2.70
C PRO A 518 35.76 4.24 2.28
N LEU A 519 35.03 4.69 1.26
CA LEU A 519 35.04 6.07 0.77
C LEU A 519 34.32 7.04 1.71
N ALA A 520 33.40 6.55 2.56
CA ALA A 520 32.77 7.38 3.59
C ALA A 520 33.63 7.51 4.86
N LEU A 521 34.82 6.91 4.90
CA LEU A 521 35.71 6.89 6.06
C LEU A 521 37.16 7.28 5.70
N ASP A 522 37.41 7.72 4.47
CA ASP A 522 38.75 8.07 3.99
C ASP A 522 39.13 9.53 4.30
N GLY A 523 38.22 10.31 4.89
CA GLY A 523 38.41 11.72 5.22
C GLY A 523 38.38 12.64 3.99
N ASN A 524 37.95 12.14 2.83
CA ASN A 524 37.89 12.90 1.58
C ASN A 524 36.44 13.13 1.13
N THR A 525 35.94 14.33 1.39
CA THR A 525 34.58 14.75 1.04
C THR A 525 34.30 14.82 -0.47
N ALA A 526 35.30 14.63 -1.33
CA ALA A 526 35.11 14.52 -2.78
C ALA A 526 34.73 13.10 -3.21
N THR A 527 34.93 12.09 -2.36
CA THR A 527 34.43 10.74 -2.55
C THR A 527 33.22 10.50 -1.66
N SER A 528 32.41 9.49 -1.97
CA SER A 528 31.23 9.21 -1.16
C SER A 528 30.75 7.78 -1.30
N TRP A 529 30.16 7.29 -0.21
CA TRP A 529 29.25 6.16 -0.24
C TRP A 529 27.84 6.67 -0.53
N ASN A 530 27.05 5.88 -1.25
CA ASN A 530 25.67 6.20 -1.50
C ASN A 530 24.79 4.97 -1.34
N THR A 531 23.55 5.21 -0.92
CA THR A 531 22.52 4.18 -0.88
C THR A 531 22.14 3.79 -2.31
N SER A 532 21.42 2.68 -2.44
CA SER A 532 20.58 2.41 -3.60
C SER A 532 19.57 3.54 -3.82
N SER A 533 19.05 3.65 -5.04
CA SER A 533 17.97 4.58 -5.35
C SER A 533 16.63 3.97 -4.97
N TYR A 534 15.83 4.69 -4.19
CA TYR A 534 14.52 4.22 -3.73
C TYR A 534 13.39 5.01 -4.41
N ASN A 535 12.31 4.34 -4.80
CA ASN A 535 11.14 5.01 -5.38
C ASN A 535 10.22 5.65 -4.32
N GLN A 536 10.49 5.43 -3.03
CA GLN A 536 9.72 5.93 -1.90
C GLN A 536 10.67 6.42 -0.80
N GLN A 537 10.19 7.37 0.00
CA GLN A 537 10.94 7.94 1.11
C GLN A 537 11.11 6.92 2.26
N LEU A 538 12.22 7.01 3.00
CA LEU A 538 12.48 6.22 4.19
C LEU A 538 11.77 6.80 5.43
N GLY A 539 11.66 6.01 6.49
CA GLY A 539 11.16 6.45 7.79
C GLY A 539 9.73 5.98 8.10
N PRO A 540 9.05 6.58 9.09
CA PRO A 540 7.75 6.10 9.56
C PRO A 540 6.68 6.23 8.47
N GLY A 541 6.34 5.11 7.83
CA GLY A 541 5.38 5.02 6.73
C GLY A 541 5.98 4.60 5.38
N GLY A 542 7.31 4.55 5.25
CA GLY A 542 7.99 3.98 4.09
C GLY A 542 8.19 2.46 4.20
N LEU A 543 8.48 1.80 3.07
CA LEU A 543 8.79 0.37 3.00
C LEU A 543 9.96 -0.03 3.94
N LYS A 544 10.93 0.87 4.11
CA LYS A 544 12.07 0.71 5.03
C LYS A 544 12.07 1.85 6.06
N THR A 545 12.37 1.53 7.31
CA THR A 545 12.47 2.52 8.41
C THR A 545 13.75 3.36 8.32
N GLY A 546 14.70 2.92 7.51
CA GLY A 546 15.95 3.62 7.21
C GLY A 546 16.98 2.67 6.61
N VAL A 547 18.18 3.19 6.38
CA VAL A 547 19.36 2.46 5.91
C VAL A 547 20.60 3.21 6.37
N GLY A 548 21.76 2.57 6.49
CA GLY A 548 22.98 3.35 6.72
C GLY A 548 24.23 2.51 6.91
N LEU A 549 25.09 2.95 7.82
CA LEU A 549 26.41 2.37 8.05
C LEU A 549 26.56 1.93 9.51
N VAL A 550 27.26 0.82 9.73
CA VAL A 550 27.74 0.40 11.06
C VAL A 550 29.26 0.52 11.09
N LEU A 551 29.76 1.33 12.01
CA LEU A 551 31.16 1.62 12.21
C LEU A 551 31.69 0.87 13.43
N ASP A 552 32.78 0.12 13.26
CA ASP A 552 33.53 -0.54 14.34
C ASP A 552 34.73 0.34 14.74
N LEU A 553 34.75 0.77 16.00
CA LEU A 553 35.85 1.56 16.59
C LEU A 553 37.05 0.69 17.02
N GLY A 554 36.99 -0.62 16.76
CA GLY A 554 37.97 -1.66 17.10
C GLY A 554 37.97 -2.09 18.56
N ARG A 555 37.51 -1.21 19.46
CA ARG A 555 37.35 -1.44 20.90
C ARG A 555 36.26 -0.52 21.45
N THR A 556 35.79 -0.78 22.66
CA THR A 556 34.88 0.13 23.36
C THR A 556 35.58 1.48 23.62
N ARG A 557 34.99 2.57 23.13
CA ARG A 557 35.44 3.96 23.33
C ARG A 557 34.26 4.81 23.80
N GLY A 558 34.54 5.90 24.52
CA GLY A 558 33.52 6.91 24.84
C GLY A 558 33.37 7.84 23.65
N VAL A 559 32.20 7.85 23.01
CA VAL A 559 31.88 8.74 21.89
C VAL A 559 31.21 9.98 22.45
N ARG A 560 31.58 11.15 21.93
CA ARG A 560 31.02 12.46 22.30
C ARG A 560 30.43 13.21 21.12
N GLN A 561 30.88 12.91 19.91
CA GLN A 561 30.45 13.59 18.71
C GLN A 561 30.53 12.64 17.50
N VAL A 562 29.55 12.75 16.61
CA VAL A 562 29.53 12.09 15.31
C VAL A 562 29.18 13.13 14.25
N ASP A 563 30.11 13.39 13.35
CA ASP A 563 29.93 14.26 12.19
C ASP A 563 29.69 13.44 10.94
N VAL A 564 28.63 13.74 10.20
CA VAL A 564 28.24 13.03 8.96
C VAL A 564 28.12 14.06 7.84
N ALA A 565 29.04 14.02 6.87
CA ALA A 565 28.97 14.87 5.69
C ALA A 565 28.03 14.24 4.65
N THR A 566 26.95 14.94 4.30
CA THR A 566 25.93 14.49 3.35
C THR A 566 25.91 15.34 2.07
N LEU A 567 25.56 14.73 0.94
CA LEU A 567 25.46 15.38 -0.37
C LEU A 567 24.06 15.21 -0.99
N GLY A 568 23.71 16.08 -1.94
CA GLY A 568 22.48 15.98 -2.74
C GLY A 568 21.26 16.73 -2.19
N GLY A 569 21.15 16.90 -0.87
CA GLY A 569 20.04 17.67 -0.27
C GLY A 569 19.79 17.35 1.21
N PRO A 570 18.63 17.75 1.76
CA PRO A 570 18.32 17.54 3.17
C PRO A 570 18.15 16.06 3.49
N THR A 571 18.91 15.58 4.47
CA THR A 571 18.94 14.20 4.95
C THR A 571 18.61 14.20 6.45
N SER A 572 17.81 13.24 6.90
CA SER A 572 17.60 12.98 8.34
C SER A 572 18.32 11.71 8.76
N LEU A 573 18.95 11.74 9.93
CA LEU A 573 19.66 10.61 10.48
C LEU A 573 19.47 10.47 11.99
N ALA A 574 19.67 9.24 12.46
CA ALA A 574 19.74 8.85 13.86
C ALA A 574 21.05 8.11 14.12
N VAL A 575 21.67 8.35 15.27
CA VAL A 575 22.92 7.69 15.68
C VAL A 575 22.62 6.73 16.84
N TYR A 576 23.15 5.51 16.76
CA TYR A 576 23.07 4.51 17.82
C TYR A 576 24.47 4.06 18.22
N ILE A 577 24.69 3.79 19.50
CA ILE A 577 25.98 3.32 20.02
C ILE A 577 25.74 2.03 20.81
N THR A 578 26.43 0.95 20.43
CA THR A 578 26.25 -0.37 21.04
C THR A 578 27.58 -1.05 21.38
N GLY A 579 27.54 -1.97 22.34
CA GLY A 579 28.70 -2.80 22.70
C GLY A 579 28.91 -4.01 21.80
N GLN A 580 27.85 -4.49 21.12
CA GLN A 580 27.86 -5.64 20.22
C GLN A 580 27.38 -5.22 18.83
N THR A 581 27.74 -5.98 17.80
CA THR A 581 27.33 -5.70 16.42
C THR A 581 25.80 -5.70 16.33
N PRO A 582 25.17 -4.60 15.92
CA PRO A 582 23.72 -4.53 15.83
C PRO A 582 23.21 -5.41 14.67
N SER A 583 22.12 -6.13 14.92
CA SER A 583 21.34 -6.86 13.90
C SER A 583 20.15 -6.07 13.37
N GLY A 584 19.80 -4.94 14.03
CA GLY A 584 18.74 -4.02 13.67
C GLY A 584 18.75 -2.79 14.59
N VAL A 585 17.89 -1.81 14.30
CA VAL A 585 17.71 -0.61 15.15
C VAL A 585 16.37 -0.54 15.88
N ALA A 586 15.44 -1.46 15.61
CA ALA A 586 14.08 -1.41 16.15
C ALA A 586 14.02 -1.44 17.69
N ASP A 587 14.93 -2.19 18.32
CA ASP A 587 15.02 -2.33 19.78
C ASP A 587 16.06 -1.37 20.41
N LEU A 588 16.66 -0.48 19.62
CA LEU A 588 17.69 0.45 20.06
C LEU A 588 17.11 1.84 20.26
N THR A 589 17.63 2.57 21.25
CA THR A 589 17.30 3.99 21.46
C THR A 589 18.40 4.84 20.83
N PRO A 590 18.06 5.82 19.98
CA PRO A 590 19.07 6.69 19.37
C PRO A 590 19.71 7.57 20.44
N VAL A 591 21.03 7.72 20.37
CA VAL A 591 21.78 8.65 21.24
C VAL A 591 21.66 10.10 20.78
N GLY A 592 21.26 10.31 19.52
CA GLY A 592 20.96 11.61 18.95
C GLY A 592 20.43 11.50 17.52
N THR A 593 19.84 12.59 17.03
CA THR A 593 19.28 12.70 15.67
C THR A 593 19.63 14.04 15.06
N ALA A 594 19.84 14.10 13.75
CA ALA A 594 20.09 15.34 13.02
C ALA A 594 19.35 15.37 11.68
N THR A 595 18.90 16.55 11.26
CA THR A 595 18.26 16.76 9.96
C THR A 595 18.82 18.03 9.33
N GLY A 596 19.24 17.96 8.07
CA GLY A 596 19.77 19.11 7.33
C GLY A 596 20.56 18.68 6.10
N SER A 597 21.34 19.60 5.52
CA SER A 597 22.20 19.35 4.36
C SER A 597 23.65 19.69 4.67
N GLY A 598 24.61 19.03 4.02
CA GLY A 598 26.03 19.24 4.29
C GLY A 598 26.49 18.43 5.50
N THR A 599 27.30 19.02 6.38
CA THR A 599 27.80 18.33 7.58
C THR A 599 26.77 18.38 8.71
N LEU A 600 26.30 17.19 9.12
CA LEU A 600 25.37 16.99 10.22
C LEU A 600 26.14 16.51 11.45
N THR A 601 26.15 17.33 12.49
CA THR A 601 26.83 17.05 13.75
C THR A 601 25.82 16.56 14.78
N VAL A 602 26.09 15.39 15.38
CA VAL A 602 25.38 14.88 16.55
C VAL A 602 26.33 14.96 17.75
N GLU A 603 26.15 15.98 18.58
CA GLU A 603 26.87 16.15 19.85
C GLU A 603 26.15 15.44 20.99
N LEU A 604 26.91 14.80 21.89
CA LEU A 604 26.40 14.10 23.06
C LEU A 604 26.81 14.86 24.34
N ASP A 605 25.82 15.17 25.18
CA ASP A 605 26.04 15.87 26.45
C ASP A 605 26.98 15.08 27.39
N GLU A 606 26.88 13.75 27.36
CA GLU A 606 27.75 12.83 28.08
C GLU A 606 28.37 11.80 27.13
N ALA A 607 29.60 11.36 27.44
CA ALA A 607 30.30 10.37 26.62
C ALA A 607 29.62 9.00 26.71
N VAL A 608 29.08 8.51 25.60
CA VAL A 608 28.42 7.20 25.52
C VAL A 608 29.44 6.14 25.14
N SER A 609 29.61 5.13 25.99
CA SER A 609 30.59 4.06 25.76
C SER A 609 30.02 2.96 24.85
N GLY A 610 30.70 2.69 23.74
CA GLY A 610 30.36 1.59 22.83
C GLY A 610 31.49 1.23 21.89
N ARG A 611 31.36 0.10 21.21
CA ARG A 611 32.31 -0.34 20.18
C ARG A 611 31.79 -0.04 18.78
N PHE A 612 30.47 -0.15 18.58
CA PHE A 612 29.83 0.04 17.29
C PHE A 612 29.01 1.33 17.30
N VAL A 613 29.15 2.12 16.24
CA VAL A 613 28.36 3.33 15.99
C VAL A 613 27.56 3.11 14.72
N THR A 614 26.23 3.15 14.81
CA THR A 614 25.34 3.04 13.65
C THR A 614 24.88 4.43 13.24
N VAL A 615 25.19 4.84 12.01
CA VAL A 615 24.62 6.03 11.37
C VAL A 615 23.44 5.55 10.53
N TRP A 616 22.22 5.92 10.94
CA TRP A 616 20.98 5.42 10.35
C TRP A 616 20.23 6.56 9.66
N LEU A 617 20.16 6.54 8.33
CA LEU A 617 19.44 7.53 7.54
C LEU A 617 17.95 7.21 7.56
N THR A 618 17.14 8.17 8.01
CA THR A 618 15.68 8.03 8.17
C THR A 618 14.89 8.85 7.17
N ALA A 619 15.51 9.80 6.47
CA ALA A 619 14.93 10.48 5.32
C ALA A 619 16.05 10.90 4.36
N LEU A 620 15.83 10.70 3.06
CA LEU A 620 16.81 10.91 2.00
C LEU A 620 16.39 12.08 1.09
N PRO A 621 17.34 12.78 0.46
CA PRO A 621 17.01 13.78 -0.54
C PRO A 621 16.45 13.12 -1.81
N GLN A 622 15.56 13.86 -2.50
CA GLN A 622 15.02 13.43 -3.78
C GLN A 622 15.95 13.88 -4.91
N LEU A 623 16.37 12.92 -5.75
CA LEU A 623 17.24 13.11 -6.91
C LEU A 623 16.58 12.41 -8.11
N ASP A 624 16.29 13.17 -9.17
CA ASP A 624 15.72 12.68 -10.44
C ASP A 624 14.47 11.80 -10.28
N GLY A 625 13.58 12.18 -9.35
CA GLY A 625 12.33 11.45 -9.08
C GLY A 625 12.47 10.24 -8.15
N THR A 626 13.70 9.88 -7.75
CA THR A 626 13.99 8.83 -6.75
C THR A 626 14.60 9.42 -5.49
N PHE A 627 14.67 8.67 -4.39
CA PHE A 627 15.28 9.06 -3.13
C PHE A 627 16.62 8.36 -2.95
N ARG A 628 17.68 9.10 -2.68
CA ARG A 628 19.03 8.53 -2.54
C ARG A 628 19.85 9.27 -1.49
N GLY A 629 20.39 8.54 -0.52
CA GLY A 629 21.32 9.06 0.46
C GLY A 629 22.74 9.03 -0.06
N THR A 630 23.51 10.08 0.22
CA THR A 630 24.95 10.12 -0.10
C THR A 630 25.71 10.64 1.11
N ILE A 631 26.64 9.83 1.61
CA ILE A 631 27.54 10.17 2.73
C ILE A 631 28.95 10.29 2.17
N ALA A 632 29.50 11.51 2.26
CA ALA A 632 30.85 11.82 1.79
C ALA A 632 31.93 11.52 2.83
N ASP A 633 31.62 11.67 4.12
CA ASP A 633 32.56 11.38 5.20
C ASP A 633 31.82 11.16 6.53
N VAL A 634 32.37 10.33 7.41
CA VAL A 634 31.88 10.13 8.78
C VAL A 634 33.04 10.16 9.77
N VAL A 635 32.98 11.12 10.69
CA VAL A 635 34.00 11.30 11.73
C VAL A 635 33.38 11.06 13.09
N VAL A 636 33.93 10.07 13.81
CA VAL A 636 33.54 9.77 15.21
C VAL A 636 34.63 10.28 16.14
N ALA A 637 34.24 11.08 17.13
CA ALA A 637 35.16 11.71 18.09
C ALA A 637 34.71 11.51 19.55
N GLY A 638 35.66 11.53 20.48
CA GLY A 638 35.43 11.25 21.90
C GLY A 638 36.37 11.97 22.85
#